data_AF-A0A1M3M9P7-F1
#
_entry.id   AF-A0A1M3M9P7-F1
#
_cell.length_a   1.000
_cell.length_b   1.000
_cell.length_c   1.000
_cell.angle_alpha   90.00
_cell.angle_beta   90.00
_cell.angle_gamma   90.00
#
_symmetry.space_group_name_H-M   'P 1'
#
loop_
_entity.id
_entity.type
_entity.pdbx_description
1 polymer ?
#
loop_
_entity_poly.entity_id
_entity_poly.type
_entity_poly.pdbx_seq_one_letter_code
_entity_poly.pdbx_strand_id
1 'polypeptide(L)'
;MKKDKLILMVFFVCMNLSAADFTGVKIYLNPGHGGWDANDRNIQTIPFAMGDTLGFWESKSNLVKGLYLRDLLQANGATVYMSRTRNRTEDDRSLSEIAAEANANNVDAFLSIHSNAVGNNVGTNYLLLLFHGRDNAPKYPQSLVQAQKAWPRLLNNQLTVWTHYATTTNIRGDSTFYGTYGLGVLTPLVVPGFLSEGSFHDYKPETHRLLNADYCKLEATNFHRYFCDYFQTALPATGVIAGFVKGVDQTLNHAQYVYKAGTHDRWLPLNGARVKLMNQSGDSLAGYEVDTLYNGVFAFHALQPGTYKLRVSAAHHTSKDTTVAVTASTTTFVPMMLVNPDLVVQRDTTPNYPDPVQEAGAVVLENYAFNRTSSQVPGWLNAATVRKVLYRNDKWYVLTTEPKILVVNATTNSVITEMNLTGISGGQLALSDMAFTSDGYLLACNKEVVGLPETQGRYFKVYSWDDDTAAPSLLFQTQSQGNWSNGEMGETMAVSGPRWRCRVYTPSVTTGSSRAIRIVGLNYEEGQQAVGYKYMLDAAAYTEALWGKKLKFTVSPFANDRIVIDSEKLQPTDFQFDWSRPDRDPLIAHGSFTAEVPAVSFGGSFFRHAGAILMAAPQSTADSSAVTIRLYNVTNGLGQAVAVSDSYTTESAASGKVPYMAAGAAVTGYDIDLLLLAGMQGVARFKTVAPAVKANIFASELSMETLTDGYRFRFTLNEASSATLLHLQEAGDMAVTKTIDLGPVPKGVNTRDFSFAEMELGEGTYSWSIEAEASGIDRPMKLSSDGVSQLQFYSPRGVAVDNSMESKYFGRVYASETIGGAVTSRTTTDGIYILNSALEDVTLQGATAYGGGVAWAGAGSPMRVSVGEDGWVYLTDWSDTNPGVWRMDPERPADAFTPVFSGLSITTGLAKYNGVNIHGAISHCWVTGTGENTRLFTFDKYYVDAVAANRGNLLQYTIGTLASPRQTPPDAIVYNDGLNGNLQQNYNSCIAPDGRGGWWISQYRFEDAAAIPSLIHVDGTGAVRFNSGLTPLLIGNSVMGGLAVHPDGKRLAMGCSNEVKVFEVRFDASGAPALRLMHSIKPAMGTNTVGLSYDLAGNLYVISNTSERLGVWAMPKADNRFVTHAAPAYRIVVLHTSVDNPVAVSDEPVKLFPNPVGDVLRIAANATGLKKVELFDLNGKLVLTEDLYSESAELQVSSLPPGAYIVRVHAQSGIVTKRIIKK
;
A
#
# COMPACT_ATOMS: atom_id res chain seq x y z
N MET A 1 -62.29 25.66 33.91
CA MET A 1 -62.40 27.13 33.78
C MET A 1 -62.07 27.52 32.34
N LYS A 2 -63.08 27.78 31.49
CA LYS A 2 -63.30 29.01 30.68
C LYS A 2 -61.99 29.70 30.21
N LYS A 3 -61.60 29.59 28.93
CA LYS A 3 -62.08 30.31 27.72
C LYS A 3 -61.19 31.53 27.37
N ASP A 4 -60.65 31.47 26.15
CA ASP A 4 -60.57 32.54 25.14
C ASP A 4 -59.19 32.98 24.63
N LYS A 5 -59.14 33.04 23.28
CA LYS A 5 -58.04 33.31 22.37
C LYS A 5 -57.60 34.78 22.43
N LEU A 6 -56.30 35.05 22.28
CA LEU A 6 -55.82 36.26 21.61
C LEU A 6 -54.50 35.95 20.85
N ILE A 7 -54.51 36.27 19.56
CA ILE A 7 -53.41 36.15 18.60
C ILE A 7 -52.32 37.16 18.99
N LEU A 8 -51.07 36.72 19.13
CA LEU A 8 -49.90 37.59 19.21
C LEU A 8 -48.98 37.33 18.00
N MET A 9 -48.95 38.33 17.12
CA MET A 9 -48.08 38.43 15.94
C MET A 9 -46.66 38.75 16.42
N VAL A 10 -45.72 37.81 16.27
CA VAL A 10 -44.29 38.05 16.51
C VAL A 10 -43.69 38.61 15.23
N PHE A 11 -43.39 39.91 15.25
CA PHE A 11 -42.58 40.58 14.23
C PHE A 11 -41.11 40.13 14.39
N PHE A 12 -40.62 39.30 13.47
CA PHE A 12 -39.19 39.11 13.27
C PHE A 12 -38.66 40.34 12.53
N VAL A 13 -38.00 41.25 13.25
CA VAL A 13 -37.21 42.33 12.65
C VAL A 13 -35.87 41.72 12.22
N CYS A 14 -35.78 41.32 10.95
CA CYS A 14 -34.49 41.07 10.30
C CYS A 14 -33.81 42.42 10.03
N MET A 15 -32.86 42.82 10.89
CA MET A 15 -31.93 43.89 10.54
C MET A 15 -30.93 43.33 9.50
N ASN A 16 -31.12 43.73 8.24
CA ASN A 16 -30.09 43.56 7.21
C ASN A 16 -28.93 44.52 7.52
N LEU A 17 -27.83 44.00 8.07
CA LEU A 17 -26.54 44.67 8.02
C LEU A 17 -26.05 44.62 6.56
N SER A 18 -26.12 45.74 5.83
CA SER A 18 -25.44 45.85 4.53
C SER A 18 -23.92 45.87 4.78
N ALA A 19 -23.16 45.07 4.02
CA ALA A 19 -21.70 45.13 4.04
C ALA A 19 -21.21 46.51 3.58
N ALA A 20 -20.18 47.05 4.22
CA ALA A 20 -19.55 48.32 3.82
C ALA A 20 -18.85 48.17 2.46
N ASP A 21 -19.15 49.08 1.51
CA ASP A 21 -18.48 49.22 0.22
C ASP A 21 -17.50 50.42 0.24
N PHE A 22 -16.94 50.83 -0.89
CA PHE A 22 -16.02 51.98 -0.97
C PHE A 22 -16.75 53.33 -1.09
N THR A 23 -18.06 53.42 -0.77
CA THR A 23 -18.80 54.68 -0.87
C THR A 23 -18.11 55.77 -0.03
N GLY A 24 -17.71 56.86 -0.69
CA GLY A 24 -17.02 57.99 -0.07
C GLY A 24 -15.49 57.90 -0.10
N VAL A 25 -14.90 56.77 -0.52
CA VAL A 25 -13.45 56.60 -0.68
C VAL A 25 -13.00 57.11 -2.06
N LYS A 26 -11.95 57.94 -2.08
CA LYS A 26 -11.31 58.48 -3.28
C LYS A 26 -9.94 57.84 -3.48
N ILE A 27 -9.72 57.20 -4.63
CA ILE A 27 -8.46 56.51 -4.95
C ILE A 27 -7.88 57.10 -6.22
N TYR A 28 -6.58 57.43 -6.20
CA TYR A 28 -5.86 57.87 -7.38
C TYR A 28 -4.95 56.74 -7.89
N LEU A 29 -5.14 56.34 -9.14
CA LEU A 29 -4.30 55.36 -9.82
C LEU A 29 -3.41 56.05 -10.85
N ASN A 30 -2.11 55.84 -10.74
CA ASN A 30 -1.13 56.29 -11.72
C ASN A 30 -0.52 55.09 -12.45
N PRO A 31 -1.04 54.70 -13.64
CA PRO A 31 -0.30 53.81 -14.53
C PRO A 31 0.95 54.53 -15.03
N GLY A 32 2.14 54.12 -14.57
CA GLY A 32 3.39 54.81 -14.89
C GLY A 32 3.69 54.89 -16.39
N HIS A 33 4.45 55.93 -16.79
CA HIS A 33 4.92 56.22 -18.16
C HIS A 33 3.81 56.44 -19.21
N GLY A 34 4.16 56.83 -20.43
CA GLY A 34 3.26 56.91 -21.59
C GLY A 34 4.01 57.07 -22.91
N GLY A 35 3.28 57.04 -24.04
CA GLY A 35 3.78 57.59 -25.30
C GLY A 35 4.55 56.71 -26.28
N TRP A 36 4.98 55.50 -25.91
CA TRP A 36 5.79 54.62 -26.79
C TRP A 36 7.11 55.27 -27.28
N ASP A 37 7.66 56.19 -26.50
CA ASP A 37 8.86 56.95 -26.85
C ASP A 37 10.02 56.68 -25.87
N ALA A 38 11.08 57.50 -25.95
CA ALA A 38 12.29 57.33 -25.16
C ALA A 38 12.06 57.42 -23.63
N ASN A 39 10.94 57.98 -23.17
CA ASN A 39 10.60 58.08 -21.75
C ASN A 39 9.91 56.81 -21.20
N ASP A 40 9.53 55.87 -22.07
CA ASP A 40 8.92 54.58 -21.72
C ASP A 40 9.95 53.44 -21.72
N ARG A 41 9.55 52.21 -21.37
CA ARG A 41 10.44 51.02 -21.35
C ARG A 41 9.94 49.94 -22.30
N ASN A 42 10.67 49.73 -23.39
CA ASN A 42 10.42 48.65 -24.35
C ASN A 42 11.44 47.52 -24.18
N ILE A 43 10.97 46.28 -24.28
CA ILE A 43 11.83 45.09 -24.25
C ILE A 43 11.50 44.21 -25.46
N GLN A 44 12.51 43.85 -26.23
CA GLN A 44 12.39 42.86 -27.31
C GLN A 44 11.96 41.49 -26.75
N THR A 45 10.99 40.86 -27.40
CA THR A 45 10.45 39.53 -27.06
C THR A 45 10.54 38.60 -28.27
N ILE A 46 10.17 37.33 -28.13
CA ILE A 46 10.18 36.38 -29.26
C ILE A 46 9.31 36.88 -30.44
N PRO A 47 8.03 37.26 -30.22
CA PRO A 47 7.16 37.65 -31.35
C PRO A 47 7.36 39.09 -31.83
N PHE A 48 7.98 39.97 -31.04
CA PHE A 48 8.02 41.41 -31.33
C PHE A 48 9.42 42.01 -31.23
N ALA A 49 9.78 42.79 -32.24
CA ALA A 49 11.02 43.55 -32.30
C ALA A 49 11.03 44.73 -31.31
N MET A 50 12.23 45.26 -31.04
CA MET A 50 12.37 46.51 -30.27
C MET A 50 11.61 47.65 -30.99
N GLY A 51 10.85 48.44 -30.26
CA GLY A 51 10.05 49.56 -30.78
C GLY A 51 8.65 49.20 -31.30
N ASP A 52 8.28 47.91 -31.35
CA ASP A 52 6.95 47.49 -31.80
C ASP A 52 5.88 47.79 -30.73
N THR A 53 4.84 48.55 -31.08
CA THR A 53 3.72 48.91 -30.17
C THR A 53 2.81 47.72 -29.83
N LEU A 54 2.83 46.66 -30.63
CA LEU A 54 2.21 45.38 -30.28
C LEU A 54 3.01 44.62 -29.22
N GLY A 55 4.32 44.90 -29.12
CA GLY A 55 5.25 44.34 -28.15
C GLY A 55 5.09 44.85 -26.72
N PHE A 56 6.07 44.50 -25.87
CA PHE A 56 6.05 44.86 -24.46
C PHE A 56 6.49 46.30 -24.32
N TRP A 57 5.64 47.07 -23.65
CA TRP A 57 5.98 48.38 -23.13
C TRP A 57 5.49 48.45 -21.69
N GLU A 58 6.32 48.98 -20.80
CA GLU A 58 5.95 49.12 -19.40
C GLU A 58 4.63 49.90 -19.27
N SER A 59 4.53 51.05 -19.93
CA SER A 59 3.32 51.88 -19.94
C SER A 59 2.07 51.12 -20.38
N LYS A 60 2.18 50.21 -21.36
CA LYS A 60 1.07 49.39 -21.85
C LYS A 60 0.59 48.43 -20.77
N SER A 61 1.52 47.68 -20.17
CA SER A 61 1.19 46.72 -19.12
C SER A 61 0.60 47.42 -17.88
N ASN A 62 1.17 48.55 -17.47
CA ASN A 62 0.67 49.35 -16.36
C ASN A 62 -0.72 49.90 -16.62
N LEU A 63 -1.00 50.36 -17.84
CA LEU A 63 -2.32 50.85 -18.22
C LEU A 63 -3.38 49.76 -18.17
N VAL A 64 -3.08 48.55 -18.65
CA VAL A 64 -4.00 47.41 -18.56
C VAL A 64 -4.34 47.10 -17.10
N LYS A 65 -3.34 47.07 -16.22
CA LYS A 65 -3.53 46.87 -14.77
C LYS A 65 -4.41 47.97 -14.17
N GLY A 66 -4.07 49.23 -14.46
CA GLY A 66 -4.77 50.40 -13.90
C GLY A 66 -6.22 50.52 -14.35
N LEU A 67 -6.52 50.28 -15.62
CA LEU A 67 -7.89 50.33 -16.15
C LEU A 67 -8.77 49.25 -15.52
N TYR A 68 -8.28 48.01 -15.42
CA TYR A 68 -9.04 46.93 -14.81
C TYR A 68 -9.25 47.15 -13.30
N LEU A 69 -8.22 47.66 -12.60
CA LEU A 69 -8.33 48.02 -11.19
C LEU A 69 -9.33 49.15 -10.96
N ARG A 70 -9.34 50.18 -11.81
CA ARG A 70 -10.35 51.24 -11.78
C ARG A 70 -11.75 50.64 -11.84
N ASP A 71 -12.00 49.76 -12.80
CA ASP A 71 -13.33 49.19 -13.01
C ASP A 71 -13.80 48.38 -11.79
N LEU A 72 -12.91 47.59 -11.18
CA LEU A 72 -13.20 46.83 -9.96
C LEU A 72 -13.49 47.73 -8.74
N LEU A 73 -12.76 48.85 -8.60
CA LEU A 73 -12.95 49.79 -7.50
C LEU A 73 -14.24 50.61 -7.67
N GLN A 74 -14.51 51.11 -8.88
CA GLN A 74 -15.73 51.85 -9.19
C GLN A 74 -16.98 50.98 -9.06
N ALA A 75 -16.92 49.71 -9.47
CA ALA A 75 -18.01 48.76 -9.28
C ALA A 75 -18.35 48.52 -7.80
N ASN A 76 -17.39 48.75 -6.89
CA ASN A 76 -17.56 48.65 -5.45
C ASN A 76 -17.73 50.04 -4.77
N GLY A 77 -18.10 51.10 -5.51
CA GLY A 77 -18.50 52.39 -4.95
C GLY A 77 -17.39 53.43 -4.76
N ALA A 78 -16.14 53.14 -5.15
CA ALA A 78 -15.04 54.10 -5.01
C ALA A 78 -15.10 55.21 -6.07
N THR A 79 -14.70 56.42 -5.71
CA THR A 79 -14.38 57.47 -6.69
C THR A 79 -12.93 57.30 -7.14
N VAL A 80 -12.71 56.93 -8.40
CA VAL A 80 -11.37 56.66 -8.92
C VAL A 80 -10.92 57.76 -9.88
N TYR A 81 -9.73 58.32 -9.60
CA TYR A 81 -9.00 59.23 -10.47
C TYR A 81 -7.87 58.47 -11.15
N MET A 82 -7.57 58.82 -12.39
CA MET A 82 -6.44 58.22 -13.12
C MET A 82 -5.59 59.30 -13.78
N SER A 83 -4.26 59.16 -13.69
CA SER A 83 -3.34 60.07 -14.39
C SER A 83 -3.53 60.03 -15.91
N ARG A 84 -3.90 58.86 -16.46
CA ARG A 84 -4.20 58.63 -17.87
C ARG A 84 -5.10 57.42 -18.07
N THR A 85 -5.83 57.40 -19.18
CA THR A 85 -6.69 56.28 -19.62
C THR A 85 -6.35 55.79 -21.03
N ARG A 86 -5.36 56.41 -21.68
CA ARG A 86 -4.83 56.08 -23.00
C ARG A 86 -3.29 56.05 -22.93
N ASN A 87 -2.67 55.53 -23.99
CA ASN A 87 -1.21 55.43 -24.11
C ASN A 87 -0.72 56.21 -25.31
N ARG A 88 -0.85 57.55 -25.28
CA ARG A 88 -0.30 58.47 -26.30
C ARG A 88 0.79 59.32 -25.66
N THR A 89 1.61 59.98 -26.47
CA THR A 89 2.71 60.83 -25.97
C THR A 89 2.16 61.98 -25.12
N GLU A 90 1.03 62.58 -25.49
CA GLU A 90 0.40 63.62 -24.67
C GLU A 90 -0.18 63.11 -23.34
N ASP A 91 -0.30 61.79 -23.14
CA ASP A 91 -0.77 61.18 -21.90
C ASP A 91 0.38 60.93 -20.89
N ASP A 92 1.65 61.12 -21.30
CA ASP A 92 2.83 61.04 -20.42
C ASP A 92 3.03 62.36 -19.64
N ARG A 93 2.23 62.52 -18.59
CA ARG A 93 2.15 63.77 -17.79
C ARG A 93 3.35 63.94 -16.87
N SER A 94 3.66 65.19 -16.52
CA SER A 94 4.75 65.45 -15.58
C SER A 94 4.44 64.86 -14.19
N LEU A 95 5.45 64.30 -13.54
CA LEU A 95 5.29 63.63 -12.24
C LEU A 95 4.73 64.56 -11.16
N SER A 96 5.09 65.85 -11.20
CA SER A 96 4.59 66.87 -10.28
C SER A 96 3.12 67.22 -10.51
N GLU A 97 2.64 67.22 -11.76
CA GLU A 97 1.22 67.45 -12.06
C GLU A 97 0.34 66.30 -11.58
N ILE A 98 0.82 65.05 -11.72
CA ILE A 98 0.13 63.86 -11.23
C ILE A 98 -0.03 63.93 -9.70
N ALA A 99 1.04 64.25 -8.98
CA ALA A 99 0.99 64.41 -7.53
C ALA A 99 0.12 65.60 -7.10
N ALA A 100 0.20 66.73 -7.82
CA ALA A 100 -0.63 67.91 -7.56
C ALA A 100 -2.13 67.62 -7.75
N GLU A 101 -2.50 66.84 -8.77
CA GLU A 101 -3.90 66.45 -9.00
C GLU A 101 -4.41 65.50 -7.92
N ALA A 102 -3.60 64.52 -7.49
CA ALA A 102 -3.95 63.66 -6.37
C ALA A 102 -4.19 64.46 -5.08
N ASN A 103 -3.31 65.43 -4.80
CA ASN A 103 -3.43 66.33 -3.66
C ASN A 103 -4.69 67.21 -3.75
N ALA A 104 -4.93 67.83 -4.91
CA ALA A 104 -6.06 68.73 -5.12
C ALA A 104 -7.41 68.02 -4.96
N ASN A 105 -7.48 66.73 -5.28
CA ASN A 105 -8.68 65.91 -5.08
C ASN A 105 -8.83 65.35 -3.66
N ASN A 106 -7.83 65.55 -2.79
CA ASN A 106 -7.75 65.03 -1.43
C ASN A 106 -8.08 63.53 -1.38
N VAL A 107 -7.35 62.74 -2.17
CA VAL A 107 -7.57 61.30 -2.27
C VAL A 107 -7.13 60.58 -0.99
N ASP A 108 -7.81 59.49 -0.66
CA ASP A 108 -7.53 58.67 0.53
C ASP A 108 -6.37 57.69 0.31
N ALA A 109 -6.12 57.32 -0.94
CA ALA A 109 -4.98 56.52 -1.34
C ALA A 109 -4.50 56.83 -2.76
N PHE A 110 -3.18 56.88 -2.93
CA PHE A 110 -2.50 57.01 -4.21
C PHE A 110 -1.66 55.76 -4.50
N LEU A 111 -1.83 55.16 -5.69
CA LEU A 111 -1.05 54.01 -6.16
C LEU A 111 -0.41 54.31 -7.50
N SER A 112 0.92 54.28 -7.57
CA SER A 112 1.68 54.29 -8.83
C SER A 112 2.05 52.86 -9.24
N ILE A 113 1.66 52.43 -10.44
CA ILE A 113 1.86 51.06 -10.93
C ILE A 113 3.02 51.05 -11.93
N HIS A 114 4.04 50.24 -11.66
CA HIS A 114 5.29 50.11 -12.42
C HIS A 114 5.80 48.66 -12.50
N SER A 115 6.87 48.47 -13.28
CA SER A 115 7.68 47.26 -13.37
C SER A 115 9.16 47.62 -13.49
N ASN A 116 10.05 46.74 -13.01
CA ASN A 116 11.45 47.08 -12.75
C ASN A 116 12.44 46.49 -13.77
N ALA A 117 13.70 46.92 -13.71
CA ALA A 117 14.79 46.37 -14.49
C ALA A 117 16.14 46.40 -13.74
N VAL A 118 17.06 45.51 -14.12
CA VAL A 118 18.49 45.53 -13.75
C VAL A 118 19.43 45.71 -14.96
N GLY A 119 18.88 45.80 -16.17
CA GLY A 119 19.62 46.03 -17.41
C GLY A 119 19.98 44.73 -18.15
N ASN A 120 20.92 43.94 -17.60
CA ASN A 120 21.26 42.62 -18.14
C ASN A 120 20.79 41.51 -17.20
N ASN A 121 19.55 41.06 -17.40
CA ASN A 121 18.87 40.19 -16.47
C ASN A 121 18.87 38.72 -16.94
N VAL A 122 19.54 37.86 -16.16
CA VAL A 122 19.60 36.40 -16.39
C VAL A 122 18.92 35.60 -15.27
N GLY A 123 18.15 36.25 -14.39
CA GLY A 123 17.46 35.55 -13.30
C GLY A 123 17.15 36.36 -12.04
N THR A 124 16.94 37.68 -12.17
CA THR A 124 16.50 38.59 -11.10
C THR A 124 15.04 38.96 -11.32
N ASN A 125 14.16 38.62 -10.39
CA ASN A 125 12.75 39.03 -10.42
C ASN A 125 12.15 39.02 -9.02
N TYR A 126 11.79 40.19 -8.50
CA TYR A 126 11.20 40.35 -7.17
C TYR A 126 10.29 41.57 -7.08
N LEU A 127 9.41 41.58 -6.08
CA LEU A 127 8.53 42.71 -5.78
C LEU A 127 9.27 43.82 -5.02
N LEU A 128 9.04 45.08 -5.39
CA LEU A 128 9.55 46.25 -4.67
C LEU A 128 8.41 47.27 -4.50
N LEU A 129 8.16 47.69 -3.25
CA LEU A 129 7.17 48.73 -2.94
C LEU A 129 7.86 49.94 -2.31
N LEU A 130 7.60 51.13 -2.85
CA LEU A 130 8.27 52.38 -2.46
C LEU A 130 7.27 53.41 -1.93
N PHE A 131 7.55 54.00 -0.77
CA PHE A 131 6.78 55.12 -0.21
C PHE A 131 7.67 56.33 0.04
N HIS A 132 7.10 57.53 0.14
CA HIS A 132 7.91 58.73 0.36
C HIS A 132 8.48 58.82 1.79
N GLY A 133 9.79 59.02 1.92
CA GLY A 133 10.50 59.20 3.18
C GLY A 133 11.60 58.16 3.40
N ARG A 134 11.94 57.91 4.67
CA ARG A 134 12.92 56.86 5.06
C ARG A 134 12.20 55.61 5.56
N ASP A 135 12.85 54.45 5.50
CA ASP A 135 12.30 53.15 5.95
C ASP A 135 11.65 53.23 7.35
N ASN A 136 12.29 53.94 8.28
CA ASN A 136 11.82 54.13 9.66
C ASN A 136 11.21 55.53 9.93
N ALA A 137 11.07 56.36 8.91
CA ALA A 137 10.48 57.69 9.00
C ALA A 137 9.73 58.02 7.69
N PRO A 138 8.59 57.34 7.41
CA PRO A 138 7.71 57.69 6.30
C PRO A 138 7.23 59.13 6.46
N LYS A 139 7.15 59.89 5.35
CA LYS A 139 6.55 61.24 5.37
C LYS A 139 5.08 61.17 5.78
N TYR A 140 4.38 60.16 5.28
CA TYR A 140 3.00 59.82 5.62
C TYR A 140 2.97 58.39 6.16
N PRO A 141 2.75 58.18 7.48
CA PRO A 141 2.75 56.85 8.07
C PRO A 141 1.80 55.86 7.39
N GLN A 142 0.65 56.35 6.91
CA GLN A 142 -0.34 55.56 6.19
C GLN A 142 0.20 54.92 4.91
N SER A 143 1.17 55.54 4.23
CA SER A 143 1.78 54.98 3.01
C SER A 143 2.51 53.66 3.28
N LEU A 144 3.23 53.56 4.40
CA LEU A 144 3.89 52.32 4.80
C LEU A 144 2.86 51.22 5.11
N VAL A 145 1.77 51.59 5.80
CA VAL A 145 0.67 50.64 6.12
C VAL A 145 0.02 50.11 4.83
N GLN A 146 -0.23 50.98 3.85
CA GLN A 146 -0.75 50.56 2.55
C GLN A 146 0.18 49.56 1.85
N ALA A 147 1.49 49.86 1.77
CA ALA A 147 2.47 48.95 1.16
C ALA A 147 2.56 47.61 1.91
N GLN A 148 2.49 47.62 3.25
CA GLN A 148 2.48 46.40 4.08
C GLN A 148 1.24 45.53 3.84
N LYS A 149 0.08 46.14 3.57
CA LYS A 149 -1.16 45.41 3.21
C LYS A 149 -1.12 44.88 1.77
N ALA A 150 -0.50 45.61 0.85
CA ALA A 150 -0.36 45.19 -0.54
C ALA A 150 0.61 44.02 -0.74
N TRP A 151 1.73 44.01 -0.02
CA TRP A 151 2.80 43.02 -0.17
C TRP A 151 2.34 41.55 -0.22
N PRO A 152 1.61 41.02 0.79
CA PRO A 152 1.22 39.60 0.77
C PRO A 152 0.25 39.24 -0.36
N ARG A 153 -0.55 40.20 -0.85
CA ARG A 153 -1.47 39.97 -1.98
C ARG A 153 -0.71 39.86 -3.29
N LEU A 154 0.28 40.72 -3.51
CA LEU A 154 1.07 40.78 -4.75
C LEU A 154 2.07 39.62 -4.86
N LEU A 155 2.79 39.33 -3.78
CA LEU A 155 3.80 38.25 -3.76
C LEU A 155 3.18 36.85 -3.92
N ASN A 156 1.87 36.69 -3.69
CA ASN A 156 1.17 35.40 -3.81
C ASN A 156 0.99 34.92 -5.27
N ASN A 157 1.44 35.67 -6.29
CA ASN A 157 1.38 35.22 -7.67
C ASN A 157 2.30 34.01 -7.89
N GLN A 158 1.73 32.82 -8.11
CA GLN A 158 2.50 31.58 -8.34
C GLN A 158 2.84 31.34 -9.82
N LEU A 159 2.34 32.19 -10.73
CA LEU A 159 2.72 32.10 -12.15
C LEU A 159 4.06 32.77 -12.43
N THR A 160 4.51 33.68 -11.57
CA THR A 160 5.82 34.32 -11.67
C THR A 160 6.88 33.56 -10.88
N VAL A 161 8.13 33.67 -11.32
CA VAL A 161 9.29 33.15 -10.59
C VAL A 161 9.84 34.28 -9.73
N TRP A 162 9.52 34.27 -8.43
CA TRP A 162 10.15 35.16 -7.46
C TRP A 162 11.54 34.65 -7.09
N THR A 163 12.56 35.47 -7.31
CA THR A 163 13.96 35.06 -7.13
C THR A 163 14.50 35.42 -5.75
N HIS A 164 13.83 36.36 -5.04
CA HIS A 164 14.19 36.89 -3.73
C HIS A 164 12.95 37.16 -2.85
N TYR A 165 13.18 37.42 -1.55
CA TYR A 165 12.18 37.89 -0.56
C TYR A 165 10.99 36.94 -0.30
N ALA A 166 11.22 35.63 -0.31
CA ALA A 166 10.18 34.65 0.04
C ALA A 166 9.72 34.74 1.52
N THR A 167 10.62 35.12 2.44
CA THR A 167 10.38 35.18 3.89
C THR A 167 10.57 36.57 4.50
N THR A 168 10.98 37.54 3.68
CA THR A 168 11.22 38.93 4.08
C THR A 168 10.50 39.87 3.12
N THR A 169 10.57 41.18 3.35
CA THR A 169 9.94 42.16 2.45
C THR A 169 10.95 43.15 1.89
N ASN A 170 10.66 43.71 0.73
CA ASN A 170 11.38 44.83 0.13
C ASN A 170 10.44 46.03 -0.01
N ILE A 171 9.92 46.48 1.14
CA ILE A 171 9.10 47.69 1.28
C ILE A 171 10.00 48.79 1.82
N ARG A 172 10.26 49.83 1.03
CA ARG A 172 11.31 50.81 1.31
C ARG A 172 10.80 52.25 1.22
N GLY A 173 11.35 53.12 2.05
CA GLY A 173 11.25 54.56 1.86
C GLY A 173 12.13 54.97 0.66
N ASP A 174 11.59 55.75 -0.26
CA ASP A 174 12.28 56.18 -1.48
C ASP A 174 13.64 56.84 -1.19
N SER A 175 13.69 57.67 -0.15
CA SER A 175 14.89 58.40 0.26
C SER A 175 15.93 57.47 0.89
N THR A 176 15.52 56.36 1.50
CA THR A 176 16.45 55.32 1.96
C THR A 176 16.94 54.48 0.80
N PHE A 177 16.08 54.16 -0.15
CA PHE A 177 16.44 53.36 -1.32
C PHE A 177 17.42 54.09 -2.25
N TYR A 178 17.21 55.38 -2.51
CA TYR A 178 18.04 56.20 -3.41
C TYR A 178 19.10 57.07 -2.68
N GLY A 179 19.24 56.93 -1.36
CA GLY A 179 20.31 57.55 -0.55
C GLY A 179 20.15 59.03 -0.20
N THR A 180 19.66 59.88 -1.11
CA THR A 180 19.41 61.32 -0.84
C THR A 180 18.23 61.96 -1.60
N TYR A 181 17.63 61.24 -2.56
CA TYR A 181 16.55 61.76 -3.42
C TYR A 181 15.23 61.02 -3.16
N GLY A 182 14.11 61.74 -3.26
CA GLY A 182 12.77 61.14 -3.31
C GLY A 182 12.29 60.96 -4.74
N LEU A 183 11.32 60.07 -4.95
CA LEU A 183 10.73 59.86 -6.27
C LEU A 183 9.83 61.04 -6.64
N GLY A 184 9.95 61.55 -7.87
CA GLY A 184 9.25 62.77 -8.31
C GLY A 184 7.72 62.70 -8.26
N VAL A 185 7.14 61.49 -8.34
CA VAL A 185 5.69 61.28 -8.22
C VAL A 185 5.22 61.10 -6.78
N LEU A 186 6.12 60.72 -5.86
CA LEU A 186 5.79 60.49 -4.45
C LEU A 186 6.15 61.69 -3.55
N THR A 187 7.24 62.38 -3.85
CA THR A 187 7.79 63.50 -3.06
C THR A 187 6.79 64.66 -2.89
N PRO A 188 6.03 65.07 -3.91
CA PRO A 188 5.08 66.19 -3.77
C PRO A 188 3.75 65.78 -3.13
N LEU A 189 3.50 64.49 -2.88
CA LEU A 189 2.23 64.05 -2.31
C LEU A 189 2.06 64.62 -0.90
N VAL A 190 0.86 65.12 -0.62
CA VAL A 190 0.40 65.42 0.74
C VAL A 190 -0.68 64.46 1.24
N VAL A 191 -0.91 63.40 0.49
CA VAL A 191 -1.87 62.32 0.73
C VAL A 191 -1.14 60.97 0.83
N PRO A 192 -1.72 59.95 1.48
CA PRO A 192 -1.13 58.61 1.56
C PRO A 192 -0.98 57.94 0.20
N GLY A 193 0.15 57.28 -0.03
CA GLY A 193 0.38 56.51 -1.25
C GLY A 193 1.76 55.88 -1.39
N PHE A 194 1.86 54.93 -2.31
CA PHE A 194 3.09 54.21 -2.63
C PHE A 194 3.17 53.88 -4.14
N LEU A 195 4.38 53.51 -4.57
CA LEU A 195 4.68 53.02 -5.90
C LEU A 195 4.98 51.52 -5.83
N SER A 196 4.40 50.76 -6.76
CA SER A 196 4.62 49.31 -6.89
C SER A 196 5.46 49.02 -8.13
N GLU A 197 6.68 48.56 -7.91
CA GLU A 197 7.50 47.87 -8.91
C GLU A 197 7.13 46.39 -8.87
N GLY A 198 6.11 46.01 -9.63
CA GLY A 198 5.39 44.73 -9.47
C GLY A 198 6.23 43.49 -9.78
N SER A 199 7.02 43.55 -10.85
CA SER A 199 7.95 42.49 -11.27
C SER A 199 8.99 43.07 -12.23
N PHE A 200 10.01 42.29 -12.62
CA PHE A 200 11.08 42.75 -13.49
C PHE A 200 10.71 42.53 -14.97
N HIS A 201 10.51 43.61 -15.70
CA HIS A 201 10.14 43.55 -17.11
C HIS A 201 11.30 43.17 -18.03
N ASP A 202 12.55 43.24 -17.57
CA ASP A 202 13.72 42.75 -18.31
C ASP A 202 14.07 41.29 -18.01
N TYR A 203 13.38 40.64 -17.05
CA TYR A 203 13.42 39.19 -16.88
C TYR A 203 12.56 38.55 -17.98
N LYS A 204 13.22 38.02 -19.02
CA LYS A 204 12.56 37.64 -20.28
C LYS A 204 11.29 36.79 -20.13
N PRO A 205 11.22 35.74 -19.30
CA PRO A 205 9.97 35.00 -19.10
C PRO A 205 8.84 35.86 -18.53
N GLU A 206 9.16 36.75 -17.60
CA GLU A 206 8.18 37.69 -17.03
C GLU A 206 7.73 38.73 -18.05
N THR A 207 8.62 39.22 -18.91
CA THR A 207 8.26 40.09 -20.04
C THR A 207 7.16 39.45 -20.91
N HIS A 208 7.29 38.16 -21.22
CA HIS A 208 6.30 37.45 -22.04
C HIS A 208 4.96 37.28 -21.31
N ARG A 209 4.96 37.11 -19.97
CA ARG A 209 3.72 37.10 -19.19
C ARG A 209 3.06 38.48 -19.14
N LEU A 210 3.84 39.55 -18.99
CA LEU A 210 3.32 40.92 -18.93
C LEU A 210 2.70 41.40 -20.27
N LEU A 211 2.96 40.69 -21.37
CA LEU A 211 2.23 40.89 -22.63
C LEU A 211 0.78 40.40 -22.57
N ASN A 212 0.48 39.40 -21.73
CA ASN A 212 -0.85 38.82 -21.60
C ASN A 212 -1.74 39.72 -20.72
N ALA A 213 -2.88 40.13 -21.27
CA ALA A 213 -3.80 41.03 -20.58
C ALA A 213 -4.41 40.40 -19.32
N ASP A 214 -4.73 39.11 -19.33
CA ASP A 214 -5.31 38.44 -18.17
C ASP A 214 -4.27 38.25 -17.05
N TYR A 215 -3.00 38.00 -17.40
CA TYR A 215 -1.90 38.03 -16.44
C TYR A 215 -1.80 39.40 -15.73
N CYS A 216 -1.85 40.50 -16.49
CA CYS A 216 -1.90 41.85 -15.92
C CYS A 216 -3.12 42.06 -15.01
N LYS A 217 -4.29 41.53 -15.38
CA LYS A 217 -5.51 41.61 -14.57
C LYS A 217 -5.40 40.84 -13.25
N LEU A 218 -4.56 39.81 -13.14
CA LEU A 218 -4.32 39.12 -11.87
C LEU A 218 -3.67 40.05 -10.85
N GLU A 219 -2.69 40.85 -11.28
CA GLU A 219 -2.05 41.84 -10.40
C GLU A 219 -3.04 42.93 -9.97
N ALA A 220 -3.84 43.44 -10.91
CA ALA A 220 -4.94 44.36 -10.62
C ALA A 220 -5.99 43.77 -9.64
N THR A 221 -6.31 42.49 -9.77
CA THR A 221 -7.20 41.79 -8.82
C THR A 221 -6.59 41.74 -7.42
N ASN A 222 -5.27 41.56 -7.32
CA ASN A 222 -4.57 41.57 -6.04
C ASN A 222 -4.49 42.98 -5.43
N PHE A 223 -4.33 44.03 -6.24
CA PHE A 223 -4.47 45.41 -5.77
C PHE A 223 -5.88 45.70 -5.25
N HIS A 224 -6.93 45.24 -5.93
CA HIS A 224 -8.31 45.39 -5.47
C HIS A 224 -8.54 44.76 -4.09
N ARG A 225 -8.09 43.51 -3.92
CA ARG A 225 -8.15 42.79 -2.63
C ARG A 225 -7.38 43.52 -1.53
N TYR A 226 -6.22 44.08 -1.86
CA TYR A 226 -5.46 44.93 -0.94
C TYR A 226 -6.27 46.16 -0.51
N PHE A 227 -6.90 46.87 -1.45
CA PHE A 227 -7.72 48.04 -1.12
C PHE A 227 -8.89 47.65 -0.21
N CYS A 228 -9.53 46.49 -0.45
CA CYS A 228 -10.54 45.96 0.47
C CYS A 228 -9.98 45.72 1.88
N ASP A 229 -8.80 45.10 1.99
CA ASP A 229 -8.15 44.84 3.28
C ASP A 229 -7.76 46.13 4.01
N TYR A 230 -7.34 47.16 3.28
CA TYR A 230 -6.88 48.43 3.84
C TYR A 230 -8.04 49.31 4.32
N PHE A 231 -9.08 49.46 3.49
CA PHE A 231 -10.27 50.24 3.83
C PHE A 231 -11.34 49.43 4.59
N GLN A 232 -11.06 48.16 4.89
CA GLN A 232 -11.97 47.25 5.61
C GLN A 232 -13.35 47.09 4.95
N THR A 233 -13.36 47.06 3.61
CA THR A 233 -14.59 46.80 2.83
C THR A 233 -14.75 45.31 2.54
N ALA A 234 -15.93 44.92 2.03
CA ALA A 234 -16.18 43.55 1.62
C ALA A 234 -15.19 43.09 0.53
N LEU A 235 -14.57 41.92 0.75
CA LEU A 235 -13.77 41.23 -0.26
C LEU A 235 -14.67 40.62 -1.36
N PRO A 236 -14.15 40.37 -2.58
CA PRO A 236 -14.94 39.78 -3.66
C PRO A 236 -15.55 38.42 -3.28
N ALA A 237 -16.86 38.25 -3.46
CA ALA A 237 -17.56 36.99 -3.20
C ALA A 237 -17.16 35.84 -4.15
N THR A 238 -16.44 36.16 -5.24
CA THR A 238 -15.96 35.23 -6.26
C THR A 238 -14.46 34.99 -6.17
N GLY A 239 -14.00 33.84 -6.69
CA GLY A 239 -12.59 33.50 -6.87
C GLY A 239 -12.11 33.60 -8.32
N VAL A 240 -10.85 33.28 -8.54
CA VAL A 240 -10.19 33.21 -9.87
C VAL A 240 -9.49 31.87 -10.02
N ILE A 241 -9.57 31.24 -11.19
CA ILE A 241 -8.66 30.16 -11.59
C ILE A 241 -7.64 30.75 -12.55
N ALA A 242 -6.34 30.55 -12.31
CA ALA A 242 -5.30 31.00 -13.23
C ALA A 242 -4.19 29.96 -13.35
N GLY A 243 -3.52 29.87 -14.49
CA GLY A 243 -2.50 28.86 -14.72
C GLY A 243 -1.63 29.18 -15.93
N PHE A 244 -0.72 28.26 -16.23
CA PHE A 244 -0.03 28.21 -17.51
C PHE A 244 -0.17 26.82 -18.13
N VAL A 245 0.02 26.71 -19.44
CA VAL A 245 0.12 25.45 -20.18
C VAL A 245 1.49 25.34 -20.84
N LYS A 246 2.26 24.32 -20.46
CA LYS A 246 3.63 24.08 -20.96
C LYS A 246 3.87 22.60 -21.30
N GLY A 247 4.84 22.32 -22.15
CA GLY A 247 5.29 20.95 -22.45
C GLY A 247 6.21 20.41 -21.36
N VAL A 248 6.01 19.18 -20.89
CA VAL A 248 6.82 18.55 -19.83
C VAL A 248 8.14 17.98 -20.32
N ASP A 249 8.24 17.72 -21.63
CA ASP A 249 9.40 17.09 -22.27
C ASP A 249 10.11 18.03 -23.27
N GLN A 250 9.69 19.30 -23.29
CA GLN A 250 10.16 20.31 -24.25
C GLN A 250 10.69 21.53 -23.51
N THR A 251 11.97 21.83 -23.69
CA THR A 251 12.59 23.06 -23.16
C THR A 251 12.61 24.13 -24.25
N LEU A 252 12.29 25.38 -23.91
CA LEU A 252 12.42 26.51 -24.83
C LEU A 252 13.86 27.03 -24.80
N ASN A 253 14.60 26.85 -25.89
CA ASN A 253 15.94 27.42 -26.05
C ASN A 253 15.90 28.57 -27.06
N HIS A 254 15.89 29.81 -26.57
CA HIS A 254 15.84 31.00 -27.41
C HIS A 254 16.56 32.18 -26.74
N ALA A 255 17.35 32.96 -27.51
CA ALA A 255 18.13 34.07 -26.98
C ALA A 255 17.28 35.19 -26.33
N GLN A 256 16.02 35.33 -26.75
CA GLN A 256 15.06 36.27 -26.16
C GLN A 256 14.22 35.68 -25.02
N TYR A 257 14.54 34.47 -24.54
CA TYR A 257 13.84 33.78 -23.46
C TYR A 257 14.83 33.14 -22.48
N VAL A 258 15.73 33.95 -21.94
CA VAL A 258 16.71 33.50 -20.94
C VAL A 258 16.05 33.43 -19.57
N TYR A 259 16.09 32.25 -18.93
CA TYR A 259 15.40 31.98 -17.66
C TYR A 259 16.36 31.60 -16.53
N LYS A 260 15.90 31.73 -15.29
CA LYS A 260 16.64 31.22 -14.11
C LYS A 260 16.61 29.70 -14.10
N ALA A 261 17.79 29.07 -14.04
CA ALA A 261 17.92 27.62 -13.99
C ALA A 261 17.14 26.98 -12.83
N GLY A 262 16.60 25.78 -13.05
CA GLY A 262 15.84 25.03 -12.04
C GLY A 262 14.40 25.50 -11.81
N THR A 263 13.88 26.42 -12.63
CA THR A 263 12.52 26.97 -12.49
C THR A 263 11.58 26.43 -13.58
N HIS A 264 10.27 26.63 -13.42
CA HIS A 264 9.27 26.23 -14.42
C HIS A 264 9.34 27.05 -15.72
N ASP A 265 10.23 28.04 -15.81
CA ASP A 265 10.43 28.85 -17.02
C ASP A 265 11.26 28.18 -18.10
N ARG A 266 11.92 27.07 -17.79
CA ARG A 266 12.58 26.26 -18.80
C ARG A 266 11.62 25.66 -19.83
N TRP A 267 10.40 25.34 -19.40
CA TRP A 267 9.48 24.52 -20.20
C TRP A 267 8.81 25.34 -21.29
N LEU A 268 8.66 24.74 -22.46
CA LEU A 268 8.06 25.36 -23.64
C LEU A 268 6.60 25.74 -23.37
N PRO A 269 6.23 27.03 -23.43
CA PRO A 269 4.83 27.46 -23.44
C PRO A 269 4.10 26.96 -24.68
N LEU A 270 2.95 26.30 -24.48
CA LEU A 270 2.18 25.72 -25.58
C LEU A 270 1.20 26.74 -26.15
N ASN A 271 1.69 27.56 -27.08
CA ASN A 271 0.88 28.53 -27.80
C ASN A 271 -0.32 27.84 -28.49
N GLY A 272 -1.52 28.43 -28.38
CA GLY A 272 -2.75 27.87 -28.95
C GLY A 272 -3.35 26.69 -28.18
N ALA A 273 -2.82 26.34 -27.01
CA ALA A 273 -3.44 25.34 -26.13
C ALA A 273 -4.84 25.78 -25.69
N ARG A 274 -5.76 24.83 -25.60
CA ARG A 274 -7.17 25.06 -25.21
C ARG A 274 -7.41 24.55 -23.80
N VAL A 275 -7.99 25.40 -22.96
CA VAL A 275 -8.40 25.08 -21.59
C VAL A 275 -9.92 25.19 -21.51
N LYS A 276 -10.60 24.08 -21.21
CA LYS A 276 -12.05 24.01 -21.03
C LYS A 276 -12.39 23.96 -19.55
N LEU A 277 -13.18 24.94 -19.08
CA LEU A 277 -13.73 24.99 -17.73
C LEU A 277 -15.10 24.30 -17.69
N MET A 278 -15.30 23.44 -16.69
CA MET A 278 -16.52 22.67 -16.50
C MET A 278 -16.99 22.73 -15.04
N ASN A 279 -18.29 22.56 -14.82
CA ASN A 279 -18.85 22.39 -13.49
C ASN A 279 -18.47 21.00 -12.91
N GLN A 280 -18.86 20.74 -11.66
CA GLN A 280 -18.59 19.46 -11.00
C GLN A 280 -19.19 18.25 -11.75
N SER A 281 -20.36 18.41 -12.37
CA SER A 281 -21.05 17.39 -13.18
C SER A 281 -20.36 17.08 -14.51
N GLY A 282 -19.44 17.95 -14.97
CA GLY A 282 -18.73 17.81 -16.24
C GLY A 282 -19.31 18.64 -17.39
N ASP A 283 -20.32 19.49 -17.13
CA ASP A 283 -20.88 20.37 -18.14
C ASP A 283 -19.95 21.54 -18.44
N SER A 284 -19.85 21.90 -19.72
CA SER A 284 -19.01 23.01 -20.17
C SER A 284 -19.53 24.36 -19.68
N LEU A 285 -18.68 25.15 -19.03
CA LEU A 285 -18.99 26.51 -18.59
C LEU A 285 -18.31 27.56 -19.47
N ALA A 286 -17.03 27.38 -19.77
CA ALA A 286 -16.24 28.32 -20.56
C ALA A 286 -15.03 27.64 -21.23
N GLY A 287 -14.42 28.33 -22.18
CA GLY A 287 -13.15 27.92 -22.81
C GLY A 287 -12.17 29.09 -22.84
N TYR A 288 -10.88 28.78 -22.80
CA TYR A 288 -9.78 29.72 -22.94
C TYR A 288 -8.80 29.18 -23.97
N GLU A 289 -8.36 30.01 -24.91
CA GLU A 289 -7.29 29.68 -25.86
C GLU A 289 -6.04 30.47 -25.46
N VAL A 290 -4.97 29.74 -25.16
CA VAL A 290 -3.67 30.31 -24.78
C VAL A 290 -3.11 31.09 -25.97
N ASP A 291 -2.66 32.32 -25.70
CA ASP A 291 -2.13 33.21 -26.72
C ASP A 291 -0.83 32.68 -27.39
N THR A 292 -0.36 33.40 -28.40
CA THR A 292 0.87 33.08 -29.13
C THR A 292 2.09 33.87 -28.64
N LEU A 293 2.03 34.40 -27.42
CA LEU A 293 3.03 35.31 -26.85
C LEU A 293 4.06 34.59 -25.97
N TYR A 294 4.15 33.26 -26.06
CA TYR A 294 5.15 32.43 -25.37
C TYR A 294 5.12 32.60 -23.84
N ASN A 295 3.93 32.71 -23.24
CA ASN A 295 3.76 32.77 -21.78
C ASN A 295 2.99 31.56 -21.22
N GLY A 296 2.11 30.96 -22.03
CA GLY A 296 1.30 29.80 -21.65
C GLY A 296 0.08 30.13 -20.79
N VAL A 297 -0.17 31.39 -20.46
CA VAL A 297 -1.11 31.84 -19.43
C VAL A 297 -2.57 31.59 -19.83
N PHE A 298 -3.38 31.20 -18.85
CA PHE A 298 -4.85 31.26 -18.90
C PHE A 298 -5.42 31.77 -17.57
N ALA A 299 -6.59 32.41 -17.61
CA ALA A 299 -7.34 32.77 -16.40
C ALA A 299 -8.85 32.80 -16.62
N PHE A 300 -9.60 32.37 -15.60
CA PHE A 300 -11.05 32.49 -15.49
C PHE A 300 -11.38 33.33 -14.25
N HIS A 301 -11.93 34.52 -14.47
CA HIS A 301 -12.23 35.48 -13.41
C HIS A 301 -13.70 35.36 -12.92
N ALA A 302 -13.99 35.91 -11.74
CA ALA A 302 -15.33 36.04 -11.18
C ALA A 302 -16.11 34.71 -11.03
N LEU A 303 -15.43 33.63 -10.64
CA LEU A 303 -16.04 32.32 -10.44
C LEU A 303 -16.68 32.21 -9.06
N GLN A 304 -17.88 31.64 -8.99
CA GLN A 304 -18.51 31.32 -7.70
C GLN A 304 -17.69 30.27 -6.94
N PRO A 305 -17.59 30.33 -5.61
CA PRO A 305 -16.91 29.31 -4.82
C PRO A 305 -17.51 27.93 -5.07
N GLY A 306 -16.66 26.91 -5.21
CA GLY A 306 -17.09 25.55 -5.53
C GLY A 306 -16.02 24.72 -6.24
N THR A 307 -16.41 23.53 -6.68
CA THR A 307 -15.52 22.58 -7.36
C THR A 307 -15.74 22.62 -8.87
N TYR A 308 -14.65 22.79 -9.61
CA TYR A 308 -14.64 22.85 -11.07
C TYR A 308 -13.70 21.80 -11.66
N LYS A 309 -13.94 21.43 -12.91
CA LYS A 309 -13.04 20.57 -13.69
C LYS A 309 -12.42 21.36 -14.83
N LEU A 310 -11.15 21.12 -15.11
CA LEU A 310 -10.44 21.67 -16.25
C LEU A 310 -10.01 20.52 -17.18
N ARG A 311 -10.20 20.69 -18.49
CA ARG A 311 -9.59 19.86 -19.53
C ARG A 311 -8.68 20.71 -20.39
N VAL A 312 -7.43 20.29 -20.54
CA VAL A 312 -6.43 21.00 -21.33
C VAL A 312 -5.98 20.14 -22.50
N SER A 313 -5.93 20.74 -23.69
CA SER A 313 -5.49 20.09 -24.93
C SER A 313 -4.58 21.01 -25.73
N ALA A 314 -3.55 20.46 -26.35
CA ALA A 314 -2.68 21.18 -27.28
C ALA A 314 -2.31 20.26 -28.46
N ALA A 315 -1.96 20.83 -29.61
CA ALA A 315 -1.53 20.05 -30.77
C ALA A 315 -0.28 19.21 -30.43
N HIS A 316 -0.21 17.97 -30.92
CA HIS A 316 0.89 17.01 -30.65
C HIS A 316 1.08 16.65 -29.17
N HIS A 317 0.07 16.86 -28.32
CA HIS A 317 0.19 16.58 -26.89
C HIS A 317 -0.99 15.78 -26.36
N THR A 318 -0.70 14.91 -25.40
CA THR A 318 -1.73 14.18 -24.65
C THR A 318 -2.52 15.17 -23.79
N SER A 319 -3.85 15.14 -23.92
CA SER A 319 -4.73 16.01 -23.13
C SER A 319 -4.70 15.64 -21.64
N LYS A 320 -4.94 16.63 -20.77
CA LYS A 320 -4.89 16.45 -19.32
C LYS A 320 -6.14 17.04 -18.65
N ASP A 321 -6.72 16.26 -17.74
CA ASP A 321 -7.84 16.69 -16.90
C ASP A 321 -7.38 16.93 -15.45
N THR A 322 -8.01 17.89 -14.76
CA THR A 322 -7.83 18.10 -13.32
C THR A 322 -9.09 18.68 -12.67
N THR A 323 -9.20 18.51 -11.36
CA THR A 323 -10.27 19.09 -10.53
C THR A 323 -9.70 20.15 -9.62
N VAL A 324 -10.37 21.29 -9.50
CA VAL A 324 -9.89 22.45 -8.76
C VAL A 324 -10.98 23.04 -7.88
N ALA A 325 -10.62 23.41 -6.65
CA ALA A 325 -11.50 24.13 -5.74
C ALA A 325 -11.28 25.64 -5.89
N VAL A 326 -12.37 26.36 -6.04
CA VAL A 326 -12.40 27.82 -6.08
C VAL A 326 -12.93 28.32 -4.73
N THR A 327 -12.18 29.22 -4.11
CA THR A 327 -12.60 29.91 -2.88
C THR A 327 -12.83 31.39 -3.20
N ALA A 328 -13.79 32.01 -2.50
CA ALA A 328 -14.05 33.44 -2.63
C ALA A 328 -12.76 34.24 -2.33
N SER A 329 -12.58 35.35 -3.05
CA SER A 329 -11.48 36.31 -2.81
C SER A 329 -10.05 35.75 -2.97
N THR A 330 -9.87 34.54 -3.50
CA THR A 330 -8.54 33.94 -3.77
C THR A 330 -8.32 33.68 -5.25
N THR A 331 -7.06 33.42 -5.61
CA THR A 331 -6.70 32.87 -6.91
C THR A 331 -6.22 31.45 -6.70
N THR A 332 -6.88 30.48 -7.32
CA THR A 332 -6.44 29.09 -7.40
C THR A 332 -5.50 28.95 -8.59
N PHE A 333 -4.21 28.74 -8.32
CA PHE A 333 -3.19 28.57 -9.35
C PHE A 333 -3.10 27.11 -9.82
N VAL A 334 -3.11 26.90 -11.13
CA VAL A 334 -3.18 25.56 -11.74
C VAL A 334 -2.16 25.43 -12.88
N PRO A 335 -0.88 25.17 -12.57
CA PRO A 335 0.14 24.93 -13.59
C PRO A 335 -0.13 23.61 -14.32
N MET A 336 -0.21 23.66 -15.65
CA MET A 336 -0.53 22.52 -16.51
C MET A 336 0.66 22.14 -17.37
N MET A 337 1.11 20.90 -17.21
CA MET A 337 2.21 20.30 -17.95
C MET A 337 1.68 19.15 -18.82
N LEU A 338 1.90 19.22 -20.14
CA LEU A 338 1.42 18.24 -21.12
C LEU A 338 2.58 17.45 -21.73
N VAL A 339 2.37 16.16 -21.99
CA VAL A 339 3.34 15.24 -22.62
C VAL A 339 3.20 15.31 -24.13
N ASN A 340 4.33 15.36 -24.85
CA ASN A 340 4.37 15.22 -26.31
C ASN A 340 4.76 13.77 -26.66
N PRO A 341 3.82 12.91 -27.06
CA PRO A 341 4.14 11.51 -27.39
C PRO A 341 4.99 11.35 -28.65
N ASP A 342 5.14 12.38 -29.49
CA ASP A 342 5.94 12.33 -30.72
C ASP A 342 7.45 12.45 -30.42
N LEU A 343 7.83 12.90 -29.22
CA LEU A 343 9.23 13.02 -28.79
C LEU A 343 9.69 11.76 -28.06
N VAL A 344 10.14 10.76 -28.81
CA VAL A 344 10.76 9.55 -28.23
C VAL A 344 12.24 9.81 -27.96
N VAL A 345 12.57 10.29 -26.76
CA VAL A 345 13.93 10.14 -26.21
C VAL A 345 13.90 8.95 -25.27
N GLN A 346 14.35 7.79 -25.73
CA GLN A 346 14.48 6.59 -24.89
C GLN A 346 15.45 6.90 -23.74
N ARG A 347 14.90 7.12 -22.55
CA ARG A 347 15.62 7.52 -21.34
C ARG A 347 15.33 6.47 -20.28
N ASP A 348 16.38 5.84 -19.76
CA ASP A 348 16.26 4.83 -18.70
C ASP A 348 15.59 5.46 -17.46
N THR A 349 14.58 4.79 -16.92
CA THR A 349 13.80 5.21 -15.75
C THR A 349 13.90 4.22 -14.59
N THR A 350 14.87 3.31 -14.64
CA THR A 350 15.14 2.34 -13.58
C THR A 350 15.23 3.04 -12.23
N PRO A 351 14.50 2.58 -11.20
CA PRO A 351 14.56 3.17 -9.86
C PRO A 351 15.90 2.87 -9.18
N ASN A 352 16.25 3.64 -8.14
CA ASN A 352 17.52 3.44 -7.40
C ASN A 352 17.67 2.04 -6.80
N TYR A 353 16.54 1.45 -6.38
CA TYR A 353 16.46 0.09 -5.82
C TYR A 353 15.36 -0.68 -6.55
N PRO A 354 15.68 -1.31 -7.69
CA PRO A 354 14.72 -2.10 -8.46
C PRO A 354 14.35 -3.39 -7.73
N ASP A 355 13.16 -3.91 -8.00
CA ASP A 355 12.80 -5.26 -7.58
C ASP A 355 13.72 -6.28 -8.28
N PRO A 356 14.28 -7.25 -7.55
CA PRO A 356 15.12 -8.27 -8.15
C PRO A 356 14.30 -9.21 -9.03
N VAL A 357 14.98 -9.94 -9.92
CA VAL A 357 14.37 -11.09 -10.59
C VAL A 357 14.20 -12.21 -9.56
N GLN A 358 12.96 -12.43 -9.15
CA GLN A 358 12.59 -13.40 -8.12
C GLN A 358 11.23 -14.03 -8.44
N GLU A 359 10.91 -15.09 -7.71
CA GLU A 359 9.62 -15.76 -7.81
C GLU A 359 8.51 -14.83 -7.32
N ALA A 360 7.42 -14.75 -8.08
CA ALA A 360 6.35 -13.78 -7.84
C ALA A 360 5.63 -13.98 -6.49
N GLY A 361 5.67 -15.20 -5.94
CA GLY A 361 5.16 -15.53 -4.61
C GLY A 361 6.23 -15.69 -3.52
N ALA A 362 7.44 -15.17 -3.70
CA ALA A 362 8.40 -15.07 -2.60
C ALA A 362 7.81 -14.23 -1.44
N VAL A 363 8.14 -14.60 -0.20
CA VAL A 363 7.70 -13.92 1.02
C VAL A 363 8.89 -13.57 1.90
N VAL A 364 8.76 -12.54 2.73
CA VAL A 364 9.77 -12.21 3.74
C VAL A 364 9.54 -13.02 5.00
N LEU A 365 10.52 -13.81 5.42
CA LEU A 365 10.46 -14.55 6.68
C LEU A 365 10.79 -13.65 7.88
N GLU A 366 10.26 -14.03 9.05
CA GLU A 366 10.62 -13.38 10.32
C GLU A 366 12.08 -13.64 10.71
N ASN A 367 12.62 -14.79 10.33
CA ASN A 367 14.02 -15.12 10.54
C ASN A 367 14.58 -15.96 9.38
N TYR A 368 15.74 -15.56 8.88
CA TYR A 368 16.53 -16.28 7.88
C TYR A 368 17.77 -16.86 8.54
N ALA A 369 18.02 -18.15 8.26
CA ALA A 369 19.29 -18.78 8.53
C ALA A 369 20.22 -18.67 7.32
N PHE A 370 21.51 -18.45 7.54
CA PHE A 370 22.51 -18.40 6.49
C PHE A 370 23.66 -19.38 6.74
N ASN A 371 24.12 -20.01 5.66
CA ASN A 371 25.37 -20.77 5.64
C ASN A 371 26.45 -19.95 4.95
N ARG A 372 27.64 -19.92 5.55
CA ARG A 372 28.81 -19.32 4.92
C ARG A 372 29.27 -20.18 3.73
N THR A 373 29.31 -19.59 2.55
CA THR A 373 29.71 -20.26 1.30
C THR A 373 31.15 -19.96 0.91
N SER A 374 31.70 -18.82 1.34
CA SER A 374 33.12 -18.50 1.19
C SER A 374 33.63 -17.56 2.29
N SER A 375 34.92 -17.65 2.62
CA SER A 375 35.64 -16.68 3.45
C SER A 375 37.10 -16.65 3.04
N GLN A 376 37.63 -15.46 2.77
CA GLN A 376 39.04 -15.28 2.40
C GLN A 376 39.55 -13.89 2.77
N VAL A 377 40.85 -13.77 2.99
CA VAL A 377 41.52 -12.48 3.21
C VAL A 377 42.33 -12.15 1.95
N PRO A 378 41.75 -11.44 0.97
CA PRO A 378 42.44 -11.18 -0.28
C PRO A 378 43.55 -10.12 -0.10
N GLY A 379 44.66 -10.29 -0.82
CA GLY A 379 45.84 -9.43 -0.67
C GLY A 379 45.60 -7.93 -0.90
N TRP A 380 44.57 -7.57 -1.68
CA TRP A 380 44.22 -6.17 -1.97
C TRP A 380 43.51 -5.45 -0.80
N LEU A 381 43.02 -6.17 0.22
CA LEU A 381 42.15 -5.62 1.27
C LEU A 381 42.89 -5.04 2.50
N ASN A 382 44.17 -5.40 2.72
CA ASN A 382 44.82 -5.27 4.03
C ASN A 382 45.64 -4.00 4.28
N ALA A 383 45.63 -3.01 3.38
CA ALA A 383 46.31 -1.74 3.62
C ALA A 383 45.31 -0.67 4.08
N ALA A 384 45.80 0.37 4.76
CA ALA A 384 45.06 1.57 5.18
C ALA A 384 44.55 2.43 3.99
N THR A 385 44.29 1.79 2.85
CA THR A 385 44.07 2.41 1.55
C THR A 385 42.60 2.46 1.14
N VAL A 386 41.69 1.61 1.64
CA VAL A 386 40.27 1.63 1.19
C VAL A 386 39.53 2.88 1.68
N ARG A 387 38.90 3.61 0.76
CA ARG A 387 38.12 4.83 1.01
C ARG A 387 36.61 4.63 0.84
N LYS A 388 36.21 3.86 -0.18
CA LYS A 388 34.82 3.50 -0.48
C LYS A 388 34.76 2.12 -1.13
N VAL A 389 33.74 1.35 -0.79
CA VAL A 389 33.38 0.11 -1.48
C VAL A 389 31.92 0.19 -1.90
N LEU A 390 31.62 -0.24 -3.12
CA LEU A 390 30.26 -0.45 -3.62
C LEU A 390 30.12 -1.89 -4.12
N TYR A 391 28.95 -2.49 -3.93
CA TYR A 391 28.60 -3.78 -4.52
C TYR A 391 27.60 -3.57 -5.65
N ARG A 392 27.87 -4.13 -6.84
CA ARG A 392 26.90 -4.20 -7.94
C ARG A 392 27.26 -5.34 -8.88
N ASN A 393 26.26 -6.08 -9.37
CA ASN A 393 26.41 -7.13 -10.39
C ASN A 393 27.52 -8.16 -10.07
N ASP A 394 27.53 -8.68 -8.83
CA ASP A 394 28.55 -9.62 -8.32
C ASP A 394 30.00 -9.10 -8.40
N LYS A 395 30.17 -7.77 -8.35
CA LYS A 395 31.46 -7.09 -8.30
C LYS A 395 31.54 -6.14 -7.11
N TRP A 396 32.71 -6.07 -6.51
CA TRP A 396 33.11 -4.97 -5.63
C TRP A 396 33.84 -3.91 -6.44
N TYR A 397 33.41 -2.66 -6.31
CA TYR A 397 34.14 -1.49 -6.77
C TYR A 397 34.82 -0.88 -5.56
N VAL A 398 36.14 -0.81 -5.57
CA VAL A 398 36.95 -0.43 -4.41
C VAL A 398 37.77 0.81 -4.76
N LEU A 399 37.41 1.95 -4.17
CA LEU A 399 38.17 3.20 -4.27
C LEU A 399 39.23 3.23 -3.17
N THR A 400 40.49 3.44 -3.56
CA THR A 400 41.61 3.60 -2.63
C THR A 400 41.96 5.07 -2.33
N THR A 401 42.78 5.31 -1.31
CA THR A 401 43.16 6.63 -0.79
C THR A 401 44.16 7.32 -1.72
N GLU A 402 45.18 6.58 -2.20
CA GLU A 402 45.83 6.91 -3.46
C GLU A 402 44.90 6.44 -4.57
N PRO A 403 44.26 7.33 -5.34
CA PRO A 403 43.04 6.99 -6.05
C PRO A 403 43.33 5.95 -7.13
N LYS A 404 42.82 4.74 -6.89
CA LYS A 404 42.57 3.67 -7.84
C LYS A 404 41.14 3.21 -7.64
N ILE A 405 40.50 2.72 -8.70
CA ILE A 405 39.21 2.04 -8.58
C ILE A 405 39.44 0.61 -9.06
N LEU A 406 39.51 -0.34 -8.12
CA LEU A 406 39.63 -1.75 -8.42
C LEU A 406 38.23 -2.33 -8.64
N VAL A 407 38.04 -3.08 -9.71
CA VAL A 407 36.85 -3.89 -9.96
C VAL A 407 37.21 -5.33 -9.60
N VAL A 408 36.56 -5.88 -8.58
CA VAL A 408 36.88 -7.20 -8.01
C VAL A 408 35.68 -8.10 -8.12
N ASN A 409 35.87 -9.36 -8.53
CA ASN A 409 34.80 -10.34 -8.54
C ASN A 409 34.38 -10.68 -7.10
N ALA A 410 33.11 -10.52 -6.74
CA ALA A 410 32.66 -10.71 -5.37
C ALA A 410 32.57 -12.19 -4.94
N THR A 411 32.54 -13.12 -5.90
CA THR A 411 32.56 -14.57 -5.66
C THR A 411 33.98 -15.07 -5.43
N THR A 412 34.92 -14.75 -6.33
CA THR A 412 36.30 -15.26 -6.27
C THR A 412 37.25 -14.36 -5.48
N ASN A 413 36.87 -13.10 -5.23
CA ASN A 413 37.68 -12.01 -4.66
C ASN A 413 38.98 -11.71 -5.43
N SER A 414 39.06 -12.14 -6.70
CA SER A 414 40.15 -11.77 -7.61
C SER A 414 39.86 -10.42 -8.27
N VAL A 415 40.90 -9.60 -8.43
CA VAL A 415 40.81 -8.33 -9.19
C VAL A 415 40.55 -8.66 -10.65
N ILE A 416 39.49 -8.10 -11.23
CA ILE A 416 39.13 -8.23 -12.64
C ILE A 416 39.91 -7.19 -13.45
N THR A 417 39.85 -5.93 -13.03
CA THR A 417 40.52 -4.80 -13.69
C THR A 417 40.71 -3.63 -12.72
N GLU A 418 41.54 -2.67 -13.12
CA GLU A 418 41.65 -1.34 -12.52
C GLU A 418 41.06 -0.33 -13.51
N MET A 419 40.10 0.50 -13.07
CA MET A 419 39.45 1.49 -13.93
C MET A 419 40.45 2.51 -14.46
N ASN A 420 40.27 2.97 -15.70
CA ASN A 420 41.07 4.05 -16.26
C ASN A 420 40.76 5.38 -15.57
N LEU A 421 41.78 6.06 -15.02
CA LEU A 421 41.65 7.37 -14.37
C LEU A 421 42.34 8.51 -15.15
N THR A 422 42.80 8.24 -16.37
CA THR A 422 43.50 9.20 -17.23
C THR A 422 42.62 10.43 -17.49
N GLY A 423 43.14 11.63 -17.22
CA GLY A 423 42.41 12.90 -17.41
C GLY A 423 41.71 13.43 -16.16
N ILE A 424 41.65 12.66 -15.07
CA ILE A 424 41.15 13.13 -13.77
C ILE A 424 42.24 13.95 -13.08
N SER A 425 41.91 15.19 -12.67
CA SER A 425 42.86 16.10 -12.03
C SER A 425 42.18 17.25 -11.28
N GLY A 426 42.91 17.86 -10.34
CA GLY A 426 42.44 18.94 -9.48
C GLY A 426 41.67 18.42 -8.25
N GLY A 427 41.43 19.28 -7.27
CA GLY A 427 40.98 18.87 -5.94
C GLY A 427 42.13 18.70 -4.95
N GLN A 428 41.82 18.83 -3.66
CA GLN A 428 42.64 18.30 -2.57
C GLN A 428 42.82 16.78 -2.69
N LEU A 429 41.78 16.10 -3.17
CA LEU A 429 41.86 14.72 -3.65
C LEU A 429 41.24 14.65 -5.04
N ALA A 430 41.93 14.03 -5.98
CA ALA A 430 41.45 13.87 -7.35
C ALA A 430 40.16 13.05 -7.42
N LEU A 431 40.02 12.04 -6.53
CA LEU A 431 38.79 11.30 -6.27
C LEU A 431 38.66 11.05 -4.76
N SER A 432 37.45 11.18 -4.23
CA SER A 432 37.16 11.07 -2.79
C SER A 432 35.96 10.20 -2.46
N ASP A 433 34.97 10.10 -3.32
CA ASP A 433 33.86 9.16 -3.15
C ASP A 433 33.32 8.71 -4.52
N MET A 434 32.52 7.66 -4.50
CA MET A 434 31.86 7.12 -5.68
C MET A 434 30.47 6.56 -5.36
N ALA A 435 29.60 6.56 -6.36
CA ALA A 435 28.24 6.05 -6.30
C ALA A 435 27.79 5.58 -7.69
N PHE A 436 26.81 4.69 -7.75
CA PHE A 436 26.15 4.34 -9.01
C PHE A 436 24.90 5.19 -9.23
N THR A 437 24.64 5.53 -10.49
CA THR A 437 23.31 5.97 -10.94
C THR A 437 22.35 4.77 -10.98
N SER A 438 21.04 5.03 -11.06
CA SER A 438 20.04 3.96 -11.07
C SER A 438 20.15 3.05 -12.30
N ASP A 439 20.50 3.62 -13.46
CA ASP A 439 20.78 2.94 -14.73
C ASP A 439 22.18 2.27 -14.81
N GLY A 440 22.99 2.36 -13.74
CA GLY A 440 24.17 1.51 -13.59
C GLY A 440 25.51 2.08 -14.01
N TYR A 441 25.59 3.37 -14.30
CA TYR A 441 26.85 4.05 -14.53
C TYR A 441 27.55 4.41 -13.22
N LEU A 442 28.86 4.19 -13.16
CA LEU A 442 29.68 4.60 -12.02
C LEU A 442 29.99 6.08 -12.12
N LEU A 443 29.72 6.82 -11.05
CA LEU A 443 30.11 8.22 -10.87
C LEU A 443 31.12 8.32 -9.73
N ALA A 444 32.09 9.22 -9.86
CA ALA A 444 33.04 9.55 -8.81
C ALA A 444 33.28 11.06 -8.73
N CYS A 445 33.50 11.59 -7.52
CA CYS A 445 33.73 13.01 -7.31
C CYS A 445 35.11 13.31 -6.71
N ASN A 446 35.60 14.53 -6.92
CA ASN A 446 36.80 15.04 -6.25
C ASN A 446 36.44 15.64 -4.87
N LYS A 447 37.48 15.86 -4.05
CA LYS A 447 37.38 16.68 -2.83
C LYS A 447 38.07 18.01 -3.05
N GLU A 448 37.41 19.14 -2.79
CA GLU A 448 37.97 20.47 -3.05
C GLU A 448 37.42 21.53 -2.08
N VAL A 449 38.21 22.57 -1.83
CA VAL A 449 37.78 23.79 -1.13
C VAL A 449 37.49 24.88 -2.16
N VAL A 450 36.21 25.26 -2.26
CA VAL A 450 35.73 26.27 -3.21
C VAL A 450 35.38 27.55 -2.43
N GLY A 451 35.83 28.70 -2.94
CA GLY A 451 35.61 30.02 -2.32
C GLY A 451 34.33 30.71 -2.76
N LEU A 452 33.91 31.76 -2.05
CA LEU A 452 32.84 32.69 -2.47
C LEU A 452 33.24 34.15 -2.21
N PRO A 453 33.51 34.96 -3.27
CA PRO A 453 33.59 34.55 -4.67
C PRO A 453 34.76 33.60 -4.92
N GLU A 454 34.60 32.67 -5.86
CA GLU A 454 35.69 31.82 -6.33
C GLU A 454 36.59 32.63 -7.29
N THR A 455 37.91 32.61 -7.07
CA THR A 455 38.88 33.39 -7.86
C THR A 455 40.08 32.59 -8.37
N GLN A 456 40.17 31.30 -8.04
CA GLN A 456 41.32 30.43 -8.33
C GLN A 456 40.99 29.34 -9.35
N GLY A 457 39.79 29.35 -9.94
CA GLY A 457 39.36 28.32 -10.89
C GLY A 457 39.15 26.95 -10.24
N ARG A 458 38.80 26.89 -8.95
CA ARG A 458 38.50 25.64 -8.23
C ARG A 458 37.06 25.21 -8.46
N TYR A 459 36.86 23.90 -8.60
CA TYR A 459 35.54 23.30 -8.86
C TYR A 459 35.37 21.99 -8.08
N PHE A 460 34.14 21.77 -7.62
CA PHE A 460 33.66 20.42 -7.36
C PHE A 460 33.31 19.76 -8.69
N LYS A 461 33.86 18.57 -8.95
CA LYS A 461 33.78 17.84 -10.22
C LYS A 461 33.20 16.46 -10.00
N VAL A 462 32.36 16.02 -10.93
CA VAL A 462 31.82 14.66 -10.97
C VAL A 462 32.18 14.04 -12.32
N TYR A 463 32.78 12.86 -12.27
CA TYR A 463 33.20 12.06 -13.43
C TYR A 463 32.30 10.83 -13.58
N SER A 464 32.15 10.32 -14.81
CA SER A 464 31.37 9.13 -15.14
C SER A 464 32.15 8.22 -16.10
N TRP A 465 31.91 6.92 -15.99
CA TRP A 465 32.39 5.90 -16.92
C TRP A 465 31.22 5.23 -17.63
N ASP A 466 31.36 4.92 -18.92
CA ASP A 466 30.35 4.18 -19.68
C ASP A 466 30.31 2.69 -19.30
N ASP A 467 31.47 2.10 -18.98
CA ASP A 467 31.65 0.72 -18.52
C ASP A 467 32.96 0.56 -17.74
N ASP A 468 33.26 -0.66 -17.29
CA ASP A 468 34.44 -1.00 -16.47
C ASP A 468 35.81 -0.81 -17.19
N THR A 469 35.81 -0.56 -18.50
CA THR A 469 37.00 -0.44 -19.36
C THR A 469 37.14 0.95 -19.99
N ALA A 470 36.07 1.74 -20.00
CA ALA A 470 36.02 3.06 -20.59
C ALA A 470 36.97 4.06 -19.93
N ALA A 471 37.34 5.12 -20.66
CA ALA A 471 37.98 6.29 -20.09
C ALA A 471 36.95 7.16 -19.33
N PRO A 472 37.35 7.92 -18.31
CA PRO A 472 36.43 8.79 -17.58
C PRO A 472 36.01 9.99 -18.43
N SER A 473 34.77 10.41 -18.27
CA SER A 473 34.23 11.66 -18.80
C SER A 473 33.88 12.61 -17.65
N LEU A 474 34.12 13.91 -17.82
CA LEU A 474 33.63 14.91 -16.87
C LEU A 474 32.12 15.08 -17.09
N LEU A 475 31.31 14.62 -16.14
CA LEU A 475 29.84 14.72 -16.23
C LEU A 475 29.41 16.17 -16.02
N PHE A 476 29.89 16.80 -14.95
CA PHE A 476 29.74 18.23 -14.71
C PHE A 476 30.78 18.74 -13.71
N GLN A 477 30.89 20.07 -13.62
CA GLN A 477 31.62 20.76 -12.56
C GLN A 477 30.86 21.99 -12.07
N THR A 478 31.07 22.40 -10.83
CA THR A 478 30.37 23.55 -10.23
C THR A 478 31.21 24.25 -9.17
N GLN A 479 30.99 25.57 -9.03
CA GLN A 479 31.55 26.38 -7.94
C GLN A 479 30.53 26.60 -6.81
N SER A 480 29.32 26.06 -6.95
CA SER A 480 28.25 26.23 -5.97
C SER A 480 28.51 25.35 -4.75
N GLN A 481 29.03 25.96 -3.69
CA GLN A 481 29.62 25.23 -2.55
C GLN A 481 28.83 25.27 -1.25
N GLY A 482 27.56 25.64 -1.28
CA GLY A 482 26.79 25.77 -0.04
C GLY A 482 26.83 27.18 0.53
N ASN A 483 27.31 28.21 -0.18
CA ASN A 483 27.30 29.62 0.27
C ASN A 483 28.21 29.92 1.50
N TRP A 484 29.32 29.20 1.67
CA TRP A 484 30.38 29.53 2.63
C TRP A 484 31.41 30.49 2.03
N SER A 485 32.17 31.24 2.84
CA SER A 485 33.35 31.95 2.32
C SER A 485 34.39 30.99 1.72
N ASN A 486 34.55 29.82 2.35
CA ASN A 486 35.27 28.66 1.83
C ASN A 486 34.50 27.39 2.26
N GLY A 487 34.05 26.60 1.28
CA GLY A 487 33.35 25.35 1.50
C GLY A 487 34.16 24.15 1.01
N GLU A 488 34.42 23.20 1.91
CA GLU A 488 35.08 21.92 1.64
C GLU A 488 34.02 20.91 1.19
N MET A 489 34.00 20.60 -0.11
CA MET A 489 33.03 19.71 -0.75
C MET A 489 33.62 18.34 -1.07
N GLY A 490 32.74 17.34 -1.22
CA GLY A 490 33.12 16.05 -1.79
C GLY A 490 33.68 15.04 -0.80
N GLU A 491 33.46 15.20 0.51
CA GLU A 491 33.84 14.15 1.47
C GLU A 491 33.06 12.85 1.21
N THR A 492 31.78 12.96 0.86
CA THR A 492 30.93 11.85 0.41
C THR A 492 29.88 12.32 -0.61
N MET A 493 29.28 11.40 -1.34
CA MET A 493 28.25 11.68 -2.34
C MET A 493 27.19 10.56 -2.42
N ALA A 494 25.92 10.94 -2.55
CA ALA A 494 24.84 10.05 -2.97
C ALA A 494 24.25 10.53 -4.31
N VAL A 495 23.89 9.59 -5.19
CA VAL A 495 23.38 9.87 -6.54
C VAL A 495 22.04 9.17 -6.74
N SER A 496 20.98 9.96 -6.89
CA SER A 496 19.62 9.45 -7.11
C SER A 496 19.17 9.73 -8.55
N GLY A 497 18.72 8.68 -9.25
CA GLY A 497 18.24 8.74 -10.64
C GLY A 497 19.27 8.31 -11.68
N PRO A 498 18.84 8.22 -12.96
CA PRO A 498 19.65 7.75 -14.08
C PRO A 498 20.70 8.78 -14.50
N ARG A 499 21.77 8.37 -15.18
CA ARG A 499 22.91 9.24 -15.54
C ARG A 499 22.49 10.48 -16.31
N TRP A 500 21.55 10.35 -17.25
CA TRP A 500 21.07 11.47 -18.06
C TRP A 500 20.30 12.52 -17.24
N ARG A 501 19.80 12.17 -16.05
CA ARG A 501 19.12 13.08 -15.12
C ARG A 501 19.17 12.55 -13.69
N CYS A 502 20.16 13.01 -12.94
CA CYS A 502 20.36 12.59 -11.56
C CYS A 502 20.46 13.78 -10.59
N ARG A 503 20.16 13.49 -9.34
CA ARG A 503 20.40 14.38 -8.21
C ARG A 503 21.61 13.88 -7.44
N VAL A 504 22.55 14.78 -7.21
CA VAL A 504 23.77 14.53 -6.47
C VAL A 504 23.71 15.27 -5.14
N TYR A 505 23.84 14.55 -4.03
CA TYR A 505 23.87 15.14 -2.68
C TYR A 505 25.25 14.98 -2.08
N THR A 506 25.82 16.05 -1.53
CA THR A 506 27.15 16.06 -0.92
C THR A 506 27.22 17.08 0.23
N PRO A 507 27.97 16.83 1.31
CA PRO A 507 28.18 17.85 2.33
C PRO A 507 29.15 18.94 1.84
N SER A 508 28.97 20.15 2.36
CA SER A 508 29.95 21.23 2.30
C SER A 508 30.24 21.74 3.70
N VAL A 509 31.48 21.54 4.14
CA VAL A 509 31.95 21.91 5.48
C VAL A 509 32.68 23.24 5.41
N THR A 510 32.35 24.18 6.29
CA THR A 510 33.12 25.43 6.35
C THR A 510 34.56 25.18 6.84
N THR A 511 35.52 25.96 6.35
CA THR A 511 36.90 25.98 6.90
C THR A 511 37.01 26.81 8.18
N GLY A 512 35.93 27.46 8.63
CA GLY A 512 35.88 28.16 9.91
C GLY A 512 35.96 27.22 11.11
N SER A 513 36.25 27.76 12.30
CA SER A 513 36.43 26.98 13.54
C SER A 513 35.19 26.18 13.97
N SER A 514 33.99 26.59 13.55
CA SER A 514 32.74 25.88 13.87
C SER A 514 32.58 24.55 13.13
N ARG A 515 33.28 24.37 11.98
CA ARG A 515 33.14 23.20 11.10
C ARG A 515 31.66 22.80 10.87
N ALA A 516 30.80 23.81 10.70
CA ALA A 516 29.39 23.65 10.36
C ALA A 516 29.24 23.04 8.96
N ILE A 517 28.21 22.21 8.79
CA ILE A 517 27.93 21.44 7.59
C ILE A 517 26.68 22.01 6.90
N ARG A 518 26.75 22.19 5.59
CA ARG A 518 25.58 22.40 4.71
C ARG A 518 25.45 21.21 3.80
N ILE A 519 24.22 20.77 3.56
CA ILE A 519 23.94 19.65 2.65
C ILE A 519 23.61 20.26 1.31
N VAL A 520 24.47 20.01 0.32
CA VAL A 520 24.32 20.56 -1.03
C VAL A 520 23.62 19.54 -1.90
N GLY A 521 22.52 19.96 -2.52
CA GLY A 521 21.82 19.22 -3.56
C GLY A 521 22.14 19.83 -4.93
N LEU A 522 22.56 18.99 -5.85
CA LEU A 522 22.87 19.33 -7.23
C LEU A 522 21.92 18.55 -8.15
N ASN A 523 21.34 19.21 -9.13
CA ASN A 523 20.43 18.60 -10.10
C ASN A 523 21.06 18.66 -11.50
N TYR A 524 21.56 17.53 -11.96
CA TYR A 524 22.15 17.36 -13.27
C TYR A 524 21.10 16.86 -14.27
N GLU A 525 21.16 17.38 -15.50
CA GLU A 525 20.39 16.87 -16.63
C GLU A 525 21.22 17.06 -17.90
N GLU A 526 21.34 16.00 -18.68
CA GLU A 526 22.09 15.99 -19.93
C GLU A 526 21.53 17.06 -20.89
N GLY A 527 22.45 17.79 -21.54
CA GLY A 527 22.12 18.90 -22.43
C GLY A 527 21.83 20.23 -21.73
N GLN A 528 21.81 20.30 -20.39
CA GLN A 528 21.75 21.56 -19.65
C GLN A 528 23.16 22.11 -19.39
N GLN A 529 23.39 23.40 -19.68
CA GLN A 529 24.70 24.03 -19.45
C GLN A 529 25.03 24.28 -17.97
N ALA A 530 24.02 24.43 -17.11
CA ALA A 530 24.18 24.71 -15.69
C ALA A 530 23.55 23.62 -14.83
N VAL A 531 24.27 23.21 -13.79
CA VAL A 531 23.78 22.26 -12.78
C VAL A 531 22.90 23.02 -11.80
N GLY A 532 21.65 22.57 -11.62
CA GLY A 532 20.76 23.14 -10.61
C GLY A 532 21.37 22.95 -9.21
N TYR A 533 21.19 23.93 -8.33
CA TYR A 533 21.88 23.95 -7.03
C TYR A 533 20.96 24.46 -5.92
N LYS A 534 21.03 23.79 -4.77
CA LYS A 534 20.31 24.11 -3.53
C LYS A 534 21.12 23.66 -2.33
N TYR A 535 20.91 24.24 -1.16
CA TYR A 535 21.49 23.72 0.08
C TYR A 535 20.56 23.82 1.28
N MET A 536 20.67 22.81 2.14
CA MET A 536 19.96 22.69 3.42
C MET A 536 20.92 22.91 4.58
N LEU A 537 20.42 23.48 5.67
CA LEU A 537 21.22 23.70 6.88
C LEU A 537 20.38 23.64 8.15
N ASP A 538 21.03 23.21 9.22
CA ASP A 538 20.63 23.45 10.60
C ASP A 538 21.89 23.85 11.36
N ALA A 539 21.98 25.12 11.73
CA ALA A 539 23.21 25.67 12.32
C ALA A 539 23.50 25.08 13.72
N ALA A 540 22.50 24.53 14.41
CA ALA A 540 22.66 23.91 15.72
C ALA A 540 22.95 22.40 15.61
N ALA A 541 22.38 21.73 14.61
CA ALA A 541 22.45 20.27 14.50
C ALA A 541 23.52 19.77 13.52
N TYR A 542 23.86 20.51 12.46
CA TYR A 542 24.72 20.01 11.37
C TYR A 542 26.15 20.51 11.55
N THR A 543 26.94 19.80 12.35
CA THR A 543 28.36 20.11 12.61
C THR A 543 29.19 18.84 12.62
N GLU A 544 30.48 18.90 12.26
CA GLU A 544 31.39 17.75 12.40
C GLU A 544 31.49 17.26 13.85
N ALA A 545 31.25 18.15 14.82
CA ALA A 545 31.26 17.78 16.24
C ALA A 545 30.14 16.78 16.57
N LEU A 546 28.95 16.97 16.01
CA LEU A 546 27.78 16.11 16.24
C LEU A 546 27.73 14.95 15.25
N TRP A 547 28.01 15.20 13.98
CA TRP A 547 27.87 14.20 12.92
C TRP A 547 29.15 13.44 12.60
N GLY A 548 30.29 13.77 13.24
CA GLY A 548 31.57 13.14 12.90
C GLY A 548 32.20 13.68 11.62
N LYS A 549 33.42 13.23 11.36
CA LYS A 549 34.24 13.61 10.20
C LYS A 549 34.12 12.61 9.05
N LYS A 550 33.71 11.36 9.30
CA LYS A 550 33.61 10.29 8.28
C LYS A 550 32.17 10.07 7.85
N LEU A 551 31.52 11.13 7.40
CA LEU A 551 30.16 11.07 6.86
C LEU A 551 30.08 10.16 5.64
N LYS A 552 29.02 9.36 5.56
CA LYS A 552 28.66 8.63 4.34
C LYS A 552 27.22 8.95 3.97
N PHE A 553 27.02 9.30 2.70
CA PHE A 553 25.70 9.45 2.12
C PHE A 553 25.40 8.22 1.26
N THR A 554 24.20 7.68 1.46
CA THR A 554 23.63 6.61 0.64
C THR A 554 22.25 7.07 0.19
N VAL A 555 21.84 6.75 -1.04
CA VAL A 555 20.46 7.04 -1.45
C VAL A 555 19.50 6.23 -0.59
N SER A 556 18.41 6.85 -0.17
CA SER A 556 17.40 6.16 0.61
C SER A 556 16.55 5.23 -0.27
N PRO A 557 16.26 4.00 0.17
CA PRO A 557 15.35 3.11 -0.56
C PRO A 557 13.88 3.53 -0.47
N PHE A 558 13.55 4.53 0.36
CA PHE A 558 12.19 4.97 0.64
C PHE A 558 11.67 6.03 -0.35
N ALA A 559 12.54 6.89 -0.89
CA ALA A 559 12.17 7.90 -1.90
C ALA A 559 13.38 8.49 -2.64
N ASN A 560 13.16 8.98 -3.86
CA ASN A 560 14.22 9.54 -4.72
C ASN A 560 14.81 10.88 -4.24
N ASP A 561 14.14 11.57 -3.33
CA ASP A 561 14.60 12.82 -2.71
C ASP A 561 15.15 12.62 -1.29
N ARG A 562 15.38 11.38 -0.88
CA ARG A 562 15.89 11.02 0.44
C ARG A 562 17.29 10.43 0.38
N ILE A 563 18.05 10.66 1.44
CA ILE A 563 19.38 10.12 1.67
C ILE A 563 19.47 9.57 3.09
N VAL A 564 20.14 8.43 3.23
CA VAL A 564 20.56 7.91 4.53
C VAL A 564 21.94 8.46 4.83
N ILE A 565 22.09 9.05 6.01
CA ILE A 565 23.36 9.59 6.52
C ILE A 565 23.80 8.78 7.72
N ASP A 566 25.03 8.26 7.69
CA ASP A 566 25.71 7.63 8.82
C ASP A 566 27.16 8.13 8.96
N SER A 567 27.76 7.88 10.12
CA SER A 567 29.17 8.20 10.40
C SER A 567 29.67 7.50 11.67
N GLU A 568 30.90 7.78 12.09
CA GLU A 568 31.43 7.30 13.36
C GLU A 568 30.74 7.87 14.63
N LYS A 569 29.81 8.81 14.47
CA LYS A 569 29.01 9.41 15.56
C LYS A 569 27.50 9.34 15.35
N LEU A 570 27.05 9.23 14.09
CA LEU A 570 25.65 9.29 13.72
C LEU A 570 25.19 7.90 13.24
N GLN A 571 24.15 7.38 13.89
CA GLN A 571 23.47 6.17 13.42
C GLN A 571 22.82 6.42 12.06
N PRO A 572 22.70 5.40 11.19
CA PRO A 572 21.99 5.52 9.92
C PRO A 572 20.64 6.20 10.09
N THR A 573 20.49 7.38 9.50
CA THR A 573 19.28 8.20 9.64
C THR A 573 18.75 8.60 8.27
N ASP A 574 17.45 8.37 8.03
CA ASP A 574 16.78 8.72 6.78
C ASP A 574 16.39 10.20 6.80
N PHE A 575 16.92 10.96 5.86
CA PHE A 575 16.67 12.39 5.70
C PHE A 575 16.11 12.69 4.32
N GLN A 576 15.10 13.55 4.26
CA GLN A 576 14.59 14.08 3.01
C GLN A 576 15.21 15.43 2.67
N PHE A 577 15.74 15.53 1.46
CA PHE A 577 16.13 16.76 0.81
C PHE A 577 14.94 17.29 -0.01
N ASP A 578 14.07 18.06 0.64
CA ASP A 578 12.88 18.59 -0.01
C ASP A 578 13.24 19.74 -0.96
N TRP A 579 13.24 19.46 -2.26
CA TRP A 579 13.56 20.43 -3.30
C TRP A 579 12.58 21.61 -3.36
N SER A 580 11.37 21.50 -2.81
CA SER A 580 10.36 22.57 -2.82
C SER A 580 10.55 23.65 -1.75
N ARG A 581 11.29 23.37 -0.68
CA ARG A 581 11.55 24.34 0.40
C ARG A 581 12.49 25.49 0.00
N PRO A 582 12.62 26.58 0.76
CA PRO A 582 13.68 27.57 0.54
C PRO A 582 15.09 26.98 0.78
N ASP A 583 16.12 27.67 0.27
CA ASP A 583 17.50 27.45 0.72
C ASP A 583 17.60 27.71 2.23
N ARG A 584 18.50 26.99 2.91
CA ARG A 584 18.77 27.11 4.37
C ARG A 584 17.73 26.47 5.28
N ASP A 585 16.70 25.82 4.74
CA ASP A 585 15.83 24.97 5.56
C ASP A 585 16.58 23.72 6.03
N PRO A 586 16.19 23.11 7.17
CA PRO A 586 16.75 21.84 7.61
C PRO A 586 16.24 20.68 6.73
N LEU A 587 17.00 19.59 6.70
CA LEU A 587 16.51 18.29 6.21
C LEU A 587 15.34 17.81 7.07
N ILE A 588 14.39 17.09 6.47
CA ILE A 588 13.29 16.46 7.20
C ILE A 588 13.74 15.06 7.62
N ALA A 589 13.83 14.79 8.93
CA ALA A 589 14.15 13.47 9.45
C ALA A 589 12.93 12.54 9.39
N HIS A 590 13.12 11.31 8.92
CA HIS A 590 12.09 10.26 8.84
C HIS A 590 12.36 9.09 9.80
N GLY A 591 13.42 9.17 10.59
CA GLY A 591 13.77 8.19 11.62
C GLY A 591 15.22 7.73 11.52
N SER A 592 15.80 7.44 12.67
CA SER A 592 17.15 6.86 12.81
C SER A 592 17.04 5.38 13.09
N PHE A 593 18.04 4.61 12.67
CA PHE A 593 18.15 3.19 12.99
C PHE A 593 18.25 2.98 14.49
N THR A 594 17.30 2.24 15.07
CA THR A 594 17.07 2.14 16.52
C THR A 594 17.67 0.90 17.18
N ALA A 595 18.19 -0.07 16.41
CA ALA A 595 18.83 -1.25 16.99
C ALA A 595 20.10 -0.87 17.77
N GLU A 596 20.43 -1.63 18.83
CA GLU A 596 21.62 -1.44 19.68
C GLU A 596 22.92 -1.79 18.92
N VAL A 597 23.24 -1.02 17.89
CA VAL A 597 24.44 -1.18 17.06
C VAL A 597 25.34 0.02 17.32
N PRO A 598 26.62 -0.16 17.68
CA PRO A 598 27.53 0.98 17.85
C PRO A 598 27.65 1.79 16.56
N ALA A 599 27.67 3.12 16.65
CA ALA A 599 27.76 4.03 15.48
C ALA A 599 29.00 3.77 14.60
N VAL A 600 30.04 3.12 15.13
CA VAL A 600 31.21 2.66 14.37
C VAL A 600 30.87 1.55 13.35
N SER A 601 29.65 1.02 13.36
CA SER A 601 29.15 0.03 12.41
C SER A 601 28.43 0.72 11.25
N PHE A 602 29.17 1.05 10.19
CA PHE A 602 28.67 1.76 9.01
C PHE A 602 28.80 0.90 7.75
N GLY A 603 28.31 1.38 6.60
CA GLY A 603 28.45 0.68 5.32
C GLY A 603 27.37 -0.38 5.06
N GLY A 604 26.18 -0.19 5.63
CA GLY A 604 25.00 -0.99 5.30
C GLY A 604 24.57 -0.82 3.84
N SER A 605 23.97 -1.86 3.28
CA SER A 605 23.44 -1.88 1.92
C SER A 605 21.95 -2.22 1.92
N PHE A 606 21.19 -1.51 1.09
CA PHE A 606 19.75 -1.70 0.94
C PHE A 606 19.45 -2.47 -0.35
N PHE A 607 18.43 -3.31 -0.31
CA PHE A 607 17.94 -4.06 -1.48
C PHE A 607 16.47 -4.44 -1.29
N ARG A 608 15.83 -4.88 -2.37
CA ARG A 608 14.46 -5.39 -2.33
C ARG A 608 14.44 -6.91 -2.33
N HIS A 609 13.50 -7.49 -1.59
CA HIS A 609 13.17 -8.91 -1.64
C HIS A 609 11.70 -9.08 -1.29
N ALA A 610 10.95 -9.86 -2.08
CA ALA A 610 9.49 -10.02 -1.90
C ALA A 610 8.71 -8.69 -1.75
N GLY A 611 9.16 -7.62 -2.43
CA GLY A 611 8.58 -6.26 -2.36
C GLY A 611 8.96 -5.46 -1.11
N ALA A 612 9.54 -6.11 -0.10
CA ALA A 612 10.07 -5.46 1.10
C ALA A 612 11.40 -4.77 0.85
N ILE A 613 11.75 -3.82 1.71
CA ILE A 613 13.06 -3.18 1.74
C ILE A 613 13.86 -3.81 2.88
N LEU A 614 14.96 -4.46 2.53
CA LEU A 614 15.87 -5.08 3.47
C LEU A 614 17.20 -4.33 3.52
N MET A 615 17.85 -4.37 4.68
CA MET A 615 19.17 -3.79 4.93
C MET A 615 20.12 -4.88 5.42
N ALA A 616 21.16 -5.15 4.62
CA ALA A 616 22.31 -5.91 5.06
C ALA A 616 23.24 -4.94 5.82
N ALA A 617 23.39 -5.12 7.13
CA ALA A 617 24.12 -4.20 7.98
C ALA A 617 25.36 -4.89 8.58
N PRO A 618 26.57 -4.38 8.33
CA PRO A 618 27.73 -4.71 9.14
C PRO A 618 27.48 -4.26 10.58
N GLN A 619 27.95 -5.06 11.54
CA GLN A 619 27.93 -4.73 12.97
C GLN A 619 29.32 -4.95 13.51
N SER A 620 29.76 -4.07 14.39
CA SER A 620 31.05 -4.22 15.06
C SER A 620 30.98 -3.91 16.54
N THR A 621 31.93 -4.45 17.30
CA THR A 621 32.20 -4.00 18.67
C THR A 621 32.56 -2.52 18.69
N ALA A 622 32.37 -1.84 19.83
CA ALA A 622 32.58 -0.39 19.93
C ALA A 622 34.01 0.08 19.60
N ASP A 623 35.01 -0.81 19.71
CA ASP A 623 36.41 -0.60 19.32
C ASP A 623 36.71 -0.96 17.86
N SER A 624 35.71 -1.42 17.11
CA SER A 624 35.76 -1.90 15.73
C SER A 624 36.65 -3.13 15.52
N SER A 625 36.76 -4.03 16.51
CA SER A 625 37.67 -5.18 16.46
C SER A 625 37.03 -6.52 16.04
N ALA A 626 35.71 -6.65 16.05
CA ALA A 626 35.02 -7.84 15.55
C ALA A 626 33.84 -7.42 14.66
N VAL A 627 33.86 -7.81 13.38
CA VAL A 627 32.80 -7.43 12.43
C VAL A 627 31.94 -8.65 12.08
N THR A 628 30.62 -8.45 12.17
CA THR A 628 29.59 -9.40 11.72
C THR A 628 28.67 -8.72 10.71
N ILE A 629 27.78 -9.48 10.08
CA ILE A 629 26.70 -8.98 9.24
C ILE A 629 25.37 -9.51 9.78
N ARG A 630 24.34 -8.67 9.75
CA ARG A 630 22.97 -9.03 10.12
C ARG A 630 21.98 -8.40 9.15
N LEU A 631 20.90 -9.12 8.87
CA LEU A 631 19.83 -8.68 7.98
C LEU A 631 18.70 -8.04 8.77
N TYR A 632 18.21 -6.91 8.29
CA TYR A 632 17.09 -6.18 8.87
C TYR A 632 16.00 -5.95 7.83
N ASN A 633 14.74 -6.15 8.22
CA ASN A 633 13.60 -5.62 7.48
C ASN A 633 13.37 -4.17 7.91
N VAL A 634 13.51 -3.25 6.94
CA VAL A 634 13.39 -1.80 7.16
C VAL A 634 12.23 -1.22 6.35
N THR A 635 11.31 -2.06 5.87
CA THR A 635 10.18 -1.64 5.00
C THR A 635 9.37 -0.49 5.58
N ASN A 636 9.20 -0.47 6.92
CA ASN A 636 8.45 0.57 7.63
C ASN A 636 9.33 1.77 8.06
N GLY A 637 10.53 1.91 7.50
CA GLY A 637 11.51 2.94 7.83
C GLY A 637 12.58 2.47 8.82
N LEU A 638 13.71 3.19 8.88
CA LEU A 638 14.86 2.82 9.71
C LEU A 638 14.54 2.79 11.22
N GLY A 639 13.63 3.65 11.68
CA GLY A 639 13.21 3.69 13.10
C GLY A 639 12.41 2.48 13.56
N GLN A 640 11.94 1.65 12.62
CA GLN A 640 11.17 0.43 12.87
C GLN A 640 11.89 -0.80 12.29
N ALA A 641 13.22 -0.76 12.22
CA ALA A 641 14.01 -1.86 11.73
C ALA A 641 13.83 -3.11 12.62
N VAL A 642 13.49 -4.24 12.01
CA VAL A 642 13.36 -5.53 12.68
C VAL A 642 14.46 -6.45 12.17
N ALA A 643 15.25 -7.03 13.07
CA ALA A 643 16.23 -8.02 12.68
C ALA A 643 15.52 -9.29 12.19
N VAL A 644 15.93 -9.79 11.02
CA VAL A 644 15.38 -11.01 10.40
C VAL A 644 16.45 -12.06 10.15
N SER A 645 17.57 -11.99 10.87
CA SER A 645 18.61 -13.03 10.90
C SER A 645 19.41 -12.95 12.19
N ASP A 646 20.20 -13.98 12.46
CA ASP A 646 21.31 -13.91 13.41
C ASP A 646 22.48 -13.06 12.84
N SER A 647 23.50 -12.82 13.66
CA SER A 647 24.75 -12.17 13.24
C SER A 647 25.76 -13.20 12.74
N TYR A 648 26.36 -12.96 11.58
CA TYR A 648 27.33 -13.88 10.95
C TYR A 648 28.70 -13.22 10.79
N THR A 649 29.80 -13.94 11.09
CA THR A 649 31.19 -13.42 11.08
C THR A 649 32.04 -14.00 9.94
N THR A 650 33.13 -13.33 9.59
CA THR A 650 34.11 -13.84 8.61
C THR A 650 35.00 -14.99 9.16
N GLU A 651 35.07 -15.18 10.48
CA GLU A 651 35.99 -16.05 11.27
C GLU A 651 37.51 -15.88 11.05
N SER A 652 37.97 -14.92 10.24
CA SER A 652 39.42 -14.75 10.11
C SER A 652 40.01 -14.23 11.43
N ALA A 653 41.00 -14.93 11.99
CA ALA A 653 41.57 -14.72 13.32
C ALA A 653 42.40 -13.42 13.49
N ALA A 654 42.23 -12.42 12.62
CA ALA A 654 42.96 -11.17 12.70
C ALA A 654 42.42 -10.31 13.87
N SER A 655 43.15 -10.30 14.98
CA SER A 655 42.89 -9.41 16.12
C SER A 655 43.39 -8.00 15.80
N GLY A 656 42.49 -7.12 15.40
CA GLY A 656 42.84 -5.74 15.09
C GLY A 656 41.63 -4.88 14.74
N LYS A 657 41.78 -3.56 14.93
CA LYS A 657 40.77 -2.56 14.58
C LYS A 657 40.55 -2.56 13.07
N VAL A 658 39.33 -2.85 12.64
CA VAL A 658 38.93 -2.86 11.23
C VAL A 658 38.84 -1.42 10.72
N PRO A 659 39.63 -1.03 9.71
CA PRO A 659 39.67 0.35 9.22
C PRO A 659 38.46 0.70 8.34
N TYR A 660 37.81 -0.30 7.74
CA TYR A 660 36.69 -0.13 6.83
C TYR A 660 35.82 -1.39 6.80
N MET A 661 34.49 -1.22 6.73
CA MET A 661 33.54 -2.31 6.55
C MET A 661 32.47 -1.95 5.52
N ALA A 662 31.96 -2.94 4.79
CA ALA A 662 30.85 -2.78 3.86
C ALA A 662 30.06 -4.08 3.73
N ALA A 663 28.75 -3.94 3.52
CA ALA A 663 27.87 -5.04 3.14
C ALA A 663 27.49 -4.96 1.65
N GLY A 664 27.19 -6.11 1.08
CA GLY A 664 26.50 -6.28 -0.19
C GLY A 664 25.39 -7.31 -0.03
N ALA A 665 24.42 -7.29 -0.94
CA ALA A 665 23.39 -8.32 -1.00
C ALA A 665 22.95 -8.58 -2.43
N ALA A 666 22.59 -9.82 -2.72
CA ALA A 666 21.98 -10.22 -3.98
C ALA A 666 20.80 -11.16 -3.73
N VAL A 667 19.79 -11.10 -4.59
CA VAL A 667 18.60 -11.95 -4.54
C VAL A 667 18.52 -12.76 -5.83
N THR A 668 18.36 -14.08 -5.71
CA THR A 668 18.17 -14.98 -6.86
C THR A 668 17.06 -15.97 -6.53
N GLY A 669 15.92 -15.85 -7.23
CA GLY A 669 14.75 -16.67 -6.91
C GLY A 669 14.26 -16.40 -5.48
N TYR A 670 14.28 -17.42 -4.62
CA TYR A 670 13.95 -17.28 -3.19
C TYR A 670 15.17 -16.98 -2.30
N ASP A 671 16.40 -17.13 -2.81
CA ASP A 671 17.60 -17.07 -2.00
C ASP A 671 18.15 -15.64 -1.88
N ILE A 672 18.70 -15.33 -0.70
CA ILE A 672 19.46 -14.11 -0.44
C ILE A 672 20.93 -14.49 -0.22
N ASP A 673 21.83 -13.81 -0.90
CA ASP A 673 23.26 -13.79 -0.57
C ASP A 673 23.57 -12.50 0.20
N LEU A 674 24.16 -12.64 1.39
CA LEU A 674 24.78 -11.55 2.13
C LEU A 674 26.28 -11.60 1.92
N LEU A 675 26.88 -10.45 1.64
CA LEU A 675 28.30 -10.31 1.49
C LEU A 675 28.84 -9.34 2.52
N LEU A 676 29.85 -9.76 3.28
CA LEU A 676 30.53 -8.94 4.27
C LEU A 676 31.97 -8.73 3.84
N LEU A 677 32.38 -7.47 3.73
CA LEU A 677 33.78 -7.07 3.59
C LEU A 677 34.18 -6.33 4.87
N ALA A 678 35.20 -6.86 5.54
CA ALA A 678 35.79 -6.26 6.72
C ALA A 678 37.31 -6.15 6.51
N GLY A 679 37.83 -4.91 6.47
CA GLY A 679 39.26 -4.67 6.31
C GLY A 679 40.08 -5.44 7.35
N MET A 680 41.18 -6.05 6.93
CA MET A 680 42.01 -6.97 7.75
C MET A 680 41.35 -8.31 8.11
N GLN A 681 40.01 -8.39 8.16
CA GLN A 681 39.25 -9.60 8.53
C GLN A 681 38.71 -10.40 7.33
N GLY A 682 38.91 -9.89 6.11
CA GLY A 682 38.55 -10.59 4.87
C GLY A 682 37.17 -10.27 4.31
N VAL A 683 36.81 -11.03 3.28
CA VAL A 683 35.51 -11.02 2.62
C VAL A 683 34.84 -12.38 2.83
N ALA A 684 33.58 -12.38 3.24
CA ALA A 684 32.77 -13.57 3.40
C ALA A 684 31.43 -13.45 2.66
N ARG A 685 30.93 -14.57 2.12
CA ARG A 685 29.61 -14.69 1.52
C ARG A 685 28.78 -15.69 2.31
N PHE A 686 27.53 -15.34 2.55
CA PHE A 686 26.56 -16.16 3.26
C PHE A 686 25.31 -16.30 2.40
N LYS A 687 24.85 -17.53 2.20
CA LYS A 687 23.65 -17.81 1.42
C LYS A 687 22.56 -18.34 2.33
N THR A 688 21.31 -17.92 2.10
CA THR A 688 20.15 -18.44 2.83
C THR A 688 20.14 -19.96 2.81
N VAL A 689 19.89 -20.56 3.98
CA VAL A 689 19.60 -21.99 4.11
C VAL A 689 18.12 -22.16 3.82
N ALA A 690 17.79 -23.06 2.89
CA ALA A 690 16.40 -23.42 2.67
C ALA A 690 15.79 -23.91 4.00
N PRO A 691 14.60 -23.43 4.39
CA PRO A 691 13.94 -23.92 5.60
C PRO A 691 13.82 -25.44 5.58
N ALA A 692 13.85 -26.06 6.77
CA ALA A 692 13.51 -27.48 6.89
C ALA A 692 12.13 -27.74 6.26
N VAL A 693 12.00 -28.84 5.53
CA VAL A 693 10.72 -29.25 4.92
C VAL A 693 9.70 -29.43 6.05
N LYS A 694 8.65 -28.59 6.03
CA LYS A 694 7.62 -28.55 7.05
C LYS A 694 6.27 -28.15 6.43
N ALA A 695 5.17 -28.58 7.01
CA ALA A 695 3.84 -28.19 6.54
C ALA A 695 3.50 -26.73 6.92
N ASN A 696 2.57 -26.12 6.18
CA ASN A 696 1.75 -25.06 6.76
C ASN A 696 0.93 -25.70 7.88
N ILE A 697 1.22 -25.33 9.13
CA ILE A 697 0.76 -26.05 10.30
C ILE A 697 -0.73 -25.78 10.55
N PHE A 698 -1.45 -26.81 10.97
CA PHE A 698 -2.76 -26.69 11.59
C PHE A 698 -3.06 -27.91 12.47
N ALA A 699 -3.99 -27.73 13.40
CA ALA A 699 -4.57 -28.82 14.18
C ALA A 699 -5.83 -29.36 13.49
N SER A 700 -6.12 -30.64 13.66
CA SER A 700 -7.24 -31.30 13.00
C SER A 700 -7.87 -32.35 13.92
N GLU A 701 -9.06 -32.86 13.57
CA GLU A 701 -9.77 -33.89 14.35
C GLU A 701 -9.89 -33.55 15.85
N LEU A 702 -10.15 -32.27 16.15
CA LEU A 702 -10.32 -31.80 17.52
C LEU A 702 -11.50 -32.54 18.18
N SER A 703 -11.25 -33.12 19.35
CA SER A 703 -12.28 -33.77 20.16
C SER A 703 -12.02 -33.58 21.65
N MET A 704 -13.07 -33.71 22.45
CA MET A 704 -13.01 -33.61 23.90
C MET A 704 -13.91 -34.66 24.54
N GLU A 705 -13.46 -35.24 25.65
CA GLU A 705 -14.29 -36.04 26.55
C GLU A 705 -14.19 -35.51 27.98
N THR A 706 -15.30 -35.58 28.71
CA THR A 706 -15.33 -35.27 30.14
C THR A 706 -14.81 -36.48 30.93
N LEU A 707 -13.83 -36.24 31.79
CA LEU A 707 -13.28 -37.20 32.75
C LEU A 707 -13.98 -37.07 34.10
N THR A 708 -13.67 -37.97 35.03
CA THR A 708 -14.22 -37.92 36.40
C THR A 708 -13.85 -36.63 37.14
N ASP A 709 -12.65 -36.09 36.88
CA ASP A 709 -12.06 -34.93 37.58
C ASP A 709 -11.54 -33.84 36.63
N GLY A 710 -11.95 -33.87 35.35
CA GLY A 710 -11.47 -32.91 34.36
C GLY A 710 -11.97 -33.12 32.94
N TYR A 711 -11.18 -32.64 31.97
CA TYR A 711 -11.43 -32.77 30.54
C TYR A 711 -10.19 -33.32 29.84
N ARG A 712 -10.41 -34.19 28.85
CA ARG A 712 -9.37 -34.66 27.93
C ARG A 712 -9.60 -34.07 26.56
N PHE A 713 -8.62 -33.33 26.07
CA PHE A 713 -8.58 -32.78 24.72
C PHE A 713 -7.69 -33.64 23.83
N ARG A 714 -8.16 -33.91 22.62
CA ARG A 714 -7.40 -34.61 21.58
C ARG A 714 -7.40 -33.79 20.30
N PHE A 715 -6.28 -33.80 19.59
CA PHE A 715 -6.13 -33.15 18.28
C PHE A 715 -4.95 -33.79 17.54
N THR A 716 -4.97 -33.73 16.20
CA THR A 716 -3.88 -34.18 15.34
C THR A 716 -3.15 -32.97 14.77
N LEU A 717 -1.83 -32.90 14.88
CA LEU A 717 -1.03 -31.89 14.18
C LEU A 717 -0.43 -32.48 12.90
N ASN A 718 -0.54 -31.76 11.79
CA ASN A 718 0.11 -32.16 10.52
C ASN A 718 1.63 -31.93 10.52
N GLU A 719 2.13 -31.09 11.43
CA GLU A 719 3.53 -30.71 11.63
C GLU A 719 3.81 -30.49 13.12
N ALA A 720 5.06 -30.70 13.55
CA ALA A 720 5.47 -30.37 14.92
C ALA A 720 5.45 -28.85 15.13
N SER A 721 4.86 -28.41 16.24
CA SER A 721 4.74 -26.99 16.56
C SER A 721 5.91 -26.48 17.40
N SER A 722 6.26 -25.20 17.22
CA SER A 722 7.12 -24.45 18.14
C SER A 722 6.35 -23.92 19.35
N ALA A 723 5.06 -23.62 19.17
CA ALA A 723 4.14 -23.22 20.22
C ALA A 723 2.71 -23.68 19.89
N THR A 724 1.94 -24.05 20.91
CA THR A 724 0.54 -24.45 20.77
C THR A 724 -0.28 -23.88 21.91
N LEU A 725 -1.38 -23.20 21.61
CA LEU A 725 -2.26 -22.59 22.58
C LEU A 725 -3.65 -23.22 22.51
N LEU A 726 -4.22 -23.52 23.67
CA LEU A 726 -5.63 -23.86 23.84
C LEU A 726 -6.40 -22.60 24.25
N HIS A 727 -7.34 -22.16 23.42
CA HIS A 727 -8.22 -21.04 23.74
C HIS A 727 -9.61 -21.54 24.13
N LEU A 728 -10.18 -20.92 25.15
CA LEU A 728 -11.52 -21.18 25.66
C LEU A 728 -12.32 -19.89 25.57
N GLN A 729 -13.53 -19.97 25.02
CA GLN A 729 -14.40 -18.83 24.78
C GLN A 729 -15.83 -19.17 25.19
N GLU A 730 -16.40 -18.35 26.08
CA GLU A 730 -17.78 -18.49 26.53
C GLU A 730 -18.78 -18.18 25.41
N ALA A 731 -19.86 -18.96 25.34
CA ALA A 731 -20.88 -18.80 24.33
C ALA A 731 -21.58 -17.44 24.44
N GLY A 732 -21.50 -16.65 23.36
CA GLY A 732 -22.08 -15.30 23.29
C GLY A 732 -21.10 -14.18 23.64
N ASP A 733 -19.90 -14.50 24.12
CA ASP A 733 -18.78 -13.55 24.22
C ASP A 733 -17.91 -13.62 22.95
N MET A 734 -17.32 -12.49 22.55
CA MET A 734 -16.33 -12.44 21.47
C MET A 734 -14.89 -12.52 21.99
N ALA A 735 -14.66 -12.31 23.28
CA ALA A 735 -13.33 -12.39 23.89
C ALA A 735 -12.97 -13.83 24.29
N VAL A 736 -11.70 -14.18 24.16
CA VAL A 736 -11.16 -15.43 24.71
C VAL A 736 -11.17 -15.33 26.24
N THR A 737 -11.94 -16.21 26.88
CA THR A 737 -12.08 -16.29 28.34
C THR A 737 -10.78 -16.77 29.00
N LYS A 738 -10.10 -17.74 28.40
CA LYS A 738 -8.86 -18.30 28.92
C LYS A 738 -7.97 -18.83 27.81
N THR A 739 -6.66 -18.66 27.95
CA THR A 739 -5.64 -19.25 27.07
C THR A 739 -4.69 -20.08 27.92
N ILE A 740 -4.43 -21.30 27.49
CA ILE A 740 -3.50 -22.23 28.13
C ILE A 740 -2.39 -22.55 27.14
N ASP A 741 -1.14 -22.27 27.52
CA ASP A 741 0.04 -22.59 26.72
C ASP A 741 0.40 -24.07 26.89
N LEU A 742 0.36 -24.82 25.78
CA LEU A 742 0.70 -26.24 25.73
C LEU A 742 2.18 -26.46 25.37
N GLY A 743 2.92 -25.38 25.06
CA GLY A 743 4.29 -25.42 24.57
C GLY A 743 4.43 -26.07 23.19
N PRO A 744 5.65 -26.54 22.85
CA PRO A 744 5.89 -27.33 21.64
C PRO A 744 5.18 -28.69 21.70
N VAL A 745 4.55 -29.07 20.60
CA VAL A 745 3.77 -30.32 20.49
C VAL A 745 4.23 -31.10 19.24
N PRO A 746 4.47 -32.42 19.34
CA PRO A 746 4.94 -33.20 18.20
C PRO A 746 3.86 -33.37 17.11
N LYS A 747 4.30 -33.61 15.87
CA LYS A 747 3.45 -34.05 14.76
C LYS A 747 2.69 -35.33 15.13
N GLY A 748 1.45 -35.46 14.64
CA GLY A 748 0.59 -36.62 14.84
C GLY A 748 -0.49 -36.39 15.89
N VAL A 749 -1.06 -37.48 16.39
CA VAL A 749 -2.15 -37.45 17.39
C VAL A 749 -1.61 -37.05 18.77
N ASN A 750 -2.25 -36.05 19.37
CA ASN A 750 -1.91 -35.51 20.68
C ASN A 750 -3.10 -35.60 21.64
N THR A 751 -2.80 -35.81 22.92
CA THR A 751 -3.79 -35.87 24.00
C THR A 751 -3.27 -35.07 25.20
N ARG A 752 -4.15 -34.27 25.81
CA ARG A 752 -3.87 -33.50 27.04
C ARG A 752 -5.07 -33.57 27.96
N ASP A 753 -4.81 -33.88 29.22
CA ASP A 753 -5.81 -33.95 30.27
C ASP A 753 -5.62 -32.73 31.19
N PHE A 754 -6.71 -32.10 31.59
CA PHE A 754 -6.72 -30.99 32.52
C PHE A 754 -7.78 -31.22 33.58
N SER A 755 -7.43 -31.00 34.84
CA SER A 755 -8.40 -31.00 35.92
C SER A 755 -9.40 -29.85 35.81
N PHE A 756 -10.57 -29.98 36.43
CA PHE A 756 -11.53 -28.86 36.52
C PHE A 756 -10.91 -27.62 37.18
N ALA A 757 -10.00 -27.84 38.15
CA ALA A 757 -9.29 -26.78 38.85
C ALA A 757 -8.25 -26.06 37.97
N GLU A 758 -7.59 -26.74 37.03
CA GLU A 758 -6.71 -26.08 36.06
C GLU A 758 -7.50 -25.27 35.03
N MET A 759 -8.69 -25.72 34.68
CA MET A 759 -9.58 -25.06 33.73
C MET A 759 -10.25 -23.82 34.31
N GLU A 760 -10.66 -23.84 35.57
CA GLU A 760 -11.29 -22.71 36.29
C GLU A 760 -12.48 -22.10 35.52
N LEU A 761 -13.28 -22.93 34.85
CA LEU A 761 -14.43 -22.46 34.08
C LEU A 761 -15.63 -22.23 34.98
N GLY A 762 -16.34 -21.12 34.77
CA GLY A 762 -17.62 -20.84 35.42
C GLY A 762 -18.75 -21.69 34.84
N GLU A 763 -19.95 -21.60 35.43
CA GLU A 763 -21.15 -22.21 34.84
C GLU A 763 -21.44 -21.58 33.48
N GLY A 764 -21.58 -22.40 32.44
CA GLY A 764 -21.74 -21.90 31.09
C GLY A 764 -21.44 -22.94 30.02
N THR A 765 -21.52 -22.49 28.77
CA THR A 765 -21.11 -23.27 27.60
C THR A 765 -19.92 -22.60 26.96
N TYR A 766 -18.84 -23.35 26.72
CA TYR A 766 -17.61 -22.83 26.14
C TYR A 766 -17.29 -23.54 24.82
N SER A 767 -16.97 -22.76 23.80
CA SER A 767 -16.22 -23.22 22.62
C SER A 767 -14.73 -23.20 22.91
N TRP A 768 -13.98 -24.01 22.18
CA TRP A 768 -12.53 -24.03 22.29
C TRP A 768 -11.85 -24.20 20.93
N SER A 769 -10.60 -23.77 20.85
CA SER A 769 -9.76 -23.88 19.66
C SER A 769 -8.31 -24.19 20.00
N ILE A 770 -7.59 -24.73 19.02
CA ILE A 770 -6.14 -24.91 19.08
C ILE A 770 -5.50 -23.94 18.09
N GLU A 771 -4.65 -23.05 18.58
CA GLU A 771 -3.71 -22.26 17.78
C GLU A 771 -2.37 -22.99 17.75
N ALA A 772 -1.87 -23.30 16.56
CA ALA A 772 -0.57 -23.95 16.38
C ALA A 772 0.33 -23.07 15.52
N GLU A 773 1.60 -22.99 15.91
CA GLU A 773 2.64 -22.21 15.24
C GLU A 773 3.84 -23.08 14.86
N ALA A 774 4.40 -22.82 13.69
CA ALA A 774 5.69 -23.32 13.26
C ALA A 774 6.45 -22.19 12.55
N SER A 775 7.74 -22.40 12.28
CA SER A 775 8.53 -21.40 11.54
C SER A 775 8.01 -21.22 10.10
N GLY A 776 8.19 -20.03 9.53
CA GLY A 776 7.74 -19.70 8.17
C GLY A 776 8.37 -20.55 7.05
N ILE A 777 7.77 -20.43 5.86
CA ILE A 777 8.11 -21.13 4.62
C ILE A 777 8.24 -20.12 3.48
N ASP A 778 9.38 -20.09 2.79
CA ASP A 778 9.70 -19.08 1.77
C ASP A 778 9.41 -19.53 0.32
N ARG A 779 9.34 -20.83 0.08
CA ARG A 779 9.17 -21.45 -1.25
C ARG A 779 8.25 -22.67 -1.20
N PRO A 780 7.65 -23.12 -2.32
CA PRO A 780 6.91 -24.38 -2.34
C PRO A 780 7.80 -25.56 -1.93
N MET A 781 7.43 -26.29 -0.87
CA MET A 781 8.20 -27.42 -0.35
C MET A 781 7.39 -28.70 -0.38
N LYS A 782 7.91 -29.75 -1.03
CA LYS A 782 7.27 -31.08 -1.05
C LYS A 782 7.42 -31.75 0.31
N LEU A 783 6.30 -31.98 1.00
CA LEU A 783 6.21 -32.59 2.34
C LEU A 783 6.19 -34.12 2.28
N SER A 784 5.51 -34.66 1.28
CA SER A 784 5.35 -36.09 1.06
C SER A 784 6.67 -36.72 0.58
N SER A 785 7.07 -37.84 1.20
CA SER A 785 8.18 -38.66 0.73
C SER A 785 7.71 -39.75 -0.22
N ASP A 786 8.45 -39.96 -1.30
CA ASP A 786 8.15 -40.97 -2.32
C ASP A 786 8.29 -42.42 -1.82
N GLY A 787 9.00 -42.62 -0.70
CA GLY A 787 9.17 -43.93 -0.06
C GLY A 787 8.05 -44.35 0.88
N VAL A 788 7.08 -43.47 1.15
CA VAL A 788 5.96 -43.76 2.08
C VAL A 788 4.88 -44.54 1.33
N SER A 789 4.71 -45.83 1.67
CA SER A 789 3.81 -46.75 0.96
C SER A 789 2.34 -46.32 0.98
N GLN A 790 1.86 -45.70 2.07
CA GLN A 790 0.45 -45.27 2.19
C GLN A 790 0.08 -44.14 1.22
N LEU A 791 1.08 -43.46 0.63
CA LEU A 791 0.91 -42.43 -0.39
C LEU A 791 1.01 -42.96 -1.83
N GLN A 792 1.26 -44.26 -2.02
CA GLN A 792 1.35 -44.91 -3.33
C GLN A 792 0.00 -45.57 -3.68
N PHE A 793 -0.43 -45.37 -4.93
CA PHE A 793 -1.73 -45.80 -5.49
C PHE A 793 -1.55 -46.17 -6.97
N TYR A 794 -2.15 -47.26 -7.45
CA TYR A 794 -1.92 -47.72 -8.82
C TYR A 794 -2.57 -46.82 -9.87
N SER A 795 -3.83 -46.44 -9.68
CA SER A 795 -4.55 -45.58 -10.63
C SER A 795 -5.39 -44.52 -9.90
N PRO A 796 -4.74 -43.59 -9.18
CA PRO A 796 -5.47 -42.57 -8.42
C PRO A 796 -6.09 -41.51 -9.35
N ARG A 797 -7.25 -40.96 -8.97
CA ARG A 797 -8.00 -40.00 -9.81
C ARG A 797 -8.48 -38.74 -9.09
N GLY A 798 -8.68 -38.76 -7.78
CA GLY A 798 -9.19 -37.61 -7.04
C GLY A 798 -8.65 -37.53 -5.63
N VAL A 799 -8.44 -36.31 -5.16
CA VAL A 799 -8.08 -36.01 -3.76
C VAL A 799 -9.01 -34.91 -3.24
N ALA A 800 -9.45 -35.02 -2.00
CA ALA A 800 -10.15 -33.97 -1.28
C ALA A 800 -9.67 -33.92 0.18
N VAL A 801 -9.68 -32.71 0.74
CA VAL A 801 -9.44 -32.48 2.17
C VAL A 801 -10.72 -31.97 2.79
N ASP A 802 -11.09 -32.49 3.96
CA ASP A 802 -12.19 -31.94 4.74
C ASP A 802 -11.79 -30.57 5.30
N ASN A 803 -12.33 -29.51 4.71
CA ASN A 803 -12.08 -28.13 5.10
C ASN A 803 -13.18 -27.55 6.01
N SER A 804 -14.14 -28.35 6.46
CA SER A 804 -15.22 -27.88 7.34
C SER A 804 -14.83 -28.04 8.80
N MET A 805 -14.63 -26.93 9.52
CA MET A 805 -14.41 -26.98 10.98
C MET A 805 -15.67 -27.42 11.75
N GLU A 806 -16.84 -27.46 11.10
CA GLU A 806 -18.06 -28.05 11.66
C GLU A 806 -18.02 -29.59 11.64
N SER A 807 -17.19 -30.17 10.77
CA SER A 807 -16.97 -31.61 10.68
C SER A 807 -16.03 -32.09 11.79
N LYS A 808 -16.40 -33.19 12.47
CA LYS A 808 -15.50 -33.87 13.41
C LYS A 808 -14.28 -34.51 12.75
N TYR A 809 -14.24 -34.53 11.42
CA TYR A 809 -13.14 -35.06 10.60
C TYR A 809 -12.37 -33.97 9.86
N PHE A 810 -12.55 -32.71 10.25
CA PHE A 810 -11.76 -31.60 9.74
C PHE A 810 -10.28 -31.99 9.59
N GLY A 811 -9.72 -31.76 8.41
CA GLY A 811 -8.35 -32.08 8.04
C GLY A 811 -8.09 -33.49 7.51
N ARG A 812 -9.09 -34.40 7.48
CA ARG A 812 -8.93 -35.70 6.82
C ARG A 812 -8.72 -35.55 5.32
N VAL A 813 -7.89 -36.43 4.77
CA VAL A 813 -7.52 -36.48 3.36
C VAL A 813 -8.09 -37.75 2.75
N TYR A 814 -8.81 -37.60 1.65
CA TYR A 814 -9.47 -38.67 0.93
C TYR A 814 -8.87 -38.81 -0.46
N ALA A 815 -8.46 -40.02 -0.84
CA ALA A 815 -7.92 -40.32 -2.17
C ALA A 815 -8.74 -41.42 -2.85
N SER A 816 -9.25 -41.15 -4.05
CA SER A 816 -9.97 -42.14 -4.87
C SER A 816 -9.04 -42.85 -5.83
N GLU A 817 -9.22 -44.17 -5.93
CA GLU A 817 -8.49 -45.05 -6.84
C GLU A 817 -9.46 -45.78 -7.75
N THR A 818 -9.27 -45.63 -9.07
CA THR A 818 -10.24 -46.14 -10.06
C THR A 818 -10.00 -47.59 -10.44
N ILE A 819 -8.76 -48.06 -10.35
CA ILE A 819 -8.36 -49.43 -10.68
C ILE A 819 -7.27 -49.82 -9.69
N GLY A 820 -7.45 -50.94 -9.02
CA GLY A 820 -6.42 -51.54 -8.16
C GLY A 820 -5.29 -52.19 -8.95
N GLY A 821 -4.09 -52.21 -8.38
CA GLY A 821 -2.93 -52.84 -8.99
C GLY A 821 -1.67 -52.74 -8.13
N ALA A 822 -0.57 -53.29 -8.64
CA ALA A 822 0.70 -53.28 -7.94
C ALA A 822 1.47 -52.00 -8.23
N VAL A 823 1.90 -51.31 -7.17
CA VAL A 823 2.88 -50.22 -7.16
C VAL A 823 4.16 -50.69 -6.46
N THR A 824 5.20 -49.84 -6.40
CA THR A 824 6.54 -50.25 -5.95
C THR A 824 6.57 -50.96 -4.59
N SER A 825 5.75 -50.56 -3.62
CA SER A 825 5.76 -51.13 -2.26
C SER A 825 4.37 -51.47 -1.70
N ARG A 826 3.35 -51.55 -2.55
CA ARG A 826 1.95 -51.79 -2.16
C ARG A 826 1.16 -52.38 -3.33
N THR A 827 0.12 -53.15 -3.06
CA THR A 827 -0.88 -53.54 -4.07
C THR A 827 -2.23 -53.05 -3.62
N THR A 828 -2.76 -52.06 -4.30
CA THR A 828 -3.99 -51.34 -3.94
C THR A 828 -5.22 -51.93 -4.64
N THR A 829 -6.42 -51.62 -4.11
CA THR A 829 -7.71 -51.95 -4.72
C THR A 829 -8.43 -50.66 -5.12
N ASP A 830 -9.43 -50.77 -5.98
CA ASP A 830 -10.32 -49.67 -6.35
C ASP A 830 -11.26 -49.28 -5.20
N GLY A 831 -11.54 -47.98 -5.05
CA GLY A 831 -12.34 -47.42 -3.97
C GLY A 831 -11.74 -46.13 -3.39
N ILE A 832 -11.89 -45.93 -2.08
CA ILE A 832 -11.37 -44.76 -1.36
C ILE A 832 -10.40 -45.11 -0.24
N TYR A 833 -9.36 -44.28 -0.11
CA TYR A 833 -8.38 -44.30 0.96
C TYR A 833 -8.49 -43.06 1.84
N ILE A 834 -8.36 -43.24 3.14
CA ILE A 834 -8.57 -42.22 4.17
C ILE A 834 -7.28 -42.04 4.98
N LEU A 835 -6.79 -40.81 5.05
CA LEU A 835 -5.65 -40.41 5.87
C LEU A 835 -6.05 -39.26 6.80
N ASN A 836 -5.36 -39.11 7.94
CA ASN A 836 -5.44 -37.87 8.71
C ASN A 836 -4.55 -36.76 8.10
N SER A 837 -4.57 -35.58 8.71
CA SER A 837 -3.75 -34.44 8.31
C SER A 837 -2.24 -34.70 8.43
N ALA A 838 -1.82 -35.63 9.29
CA ALA A 838 -0.44 -36.09 9.42
C ALA A 838 -0.02 -37.11 8.34
N LEU A 839 -0.94 -37.47 7.44
CA LEU A 839 -0.80 -38.45 6.35
C LEU A 839 -0.72 -39.91 6.82
N GLU A 840 -1.31 -40.24 7.96
CA GLU A 840 -1.35 -41.57 8.55
C GLU A 840 -2.66 -42.29 8.21
N ASP A 841 -2.60 -43.62 8.02
CA ASP A 841 -3.81 -44.46 7.89
C ASP A 841 -4.50 -44.62 9.25
N VAL A 842 -5.47 -43.75 9.52
CA VAL A 842 -6.24 -43.73 10.77
C VAL A 842 -7.37 -44.76 10.81
N THR A 843 -7.65 -45.41 9.69
CA THR A 843 -8.73 -46.40 9.58
C THR A 843 -8.20 -47.84 9.61
N LEU A 844 -6.88 -48.01 9.54
CA LEU A 844 -6.18 -49.29 9.45
C LEU A 844 -6.61 -50.10 8.22
N GLN A 845 -7.04 -49.43 7.15
CA GLN A 845 -7.48 -50.08 5.91
C GLN A 845 -6.32 -50.74 5.15
N GLY A 846 -5.08 -50.34 5.43
CA GLY A 846 -3.88 -50.88 4.81
C GLY A 846 -3.97 -50.72 3.29
N ALA A 847 -3.64 -51.75 2.52
CA ALA A 847 -3.68 -51.68 1.07
C ALA A 847 -5.07 -51.87 0.45
N THR A 848 -6.12 -52.11 1.24
CA THR A 848 -7.47 -52.35 0.74
C THR A 848 -8.28 -51.06 0.82
N ALA A 849 -8.78 -50.58 -0.31
CA ALA A 849 -9.66 -49.42 -0.35
C ALA A 849 -11.04 -49.76 0.23
N TYR A 850 -11.76 -48.76 0.76
CA TYR A 850 -13.18 -48.91 1.04
C TYR A 850 -13.96 -48.86 -0.29
N GLY A 851 -14.46 -50.02 -0.73
CA GLY A 851 -15.22 -50.15 -1.98
C GLY A 851 -16.72 -49.88 -1.85
N GLY A 852 -17.26 -49.83 -0.62
CA GLY A 852 -18.67 -49.49 -0.38
C GLY A 852 -19.70 -50.46 -0.96
N GLY A 853 -19.28 -51.66 -1.37
CA GLY A 853 -20.13 -52.61 -2.10
C GLY A 853 -20.45 -52.20 -3.54
N VAL A 854 -19.76 -51.19 -4.09
CA VAL A 854 -19.96 -50.72 -5.47
C VAL A 854 -19.05 -51.49 -6.42
N ALA A 855 -19.60 -51.93 -7.55
CA ALA A 855 -18.82 -52.51 -8.64
C ALA A 855 -18.24 -51.40 -9.53
N TRP A 856 -17.07 -50.90 -9.14
CA TRP A 856 -16.39 -49.82 -9.84
C TRP A 856 -15.94 -50.22 -11.25
N ALA A 857 -16.12 -49.32 -12.21
CA ALA A 857 -16.06 -49.61 -13.65
C ALA A 857 -14.93 -48.86 -14.37
N GLY A 858 -13.84 -49.58 -14.68
CA GLY A 858 -12.77 -49.09 -15.55
C GLY A 858 -12.03 -47.87 -14.97
N ALA A 859 -11.55 -46.96 -15.83
CA ALA A 859 -10.66 -45.87 -15.43
C ALA A 859 -11.34 -44.55 -15.02
N GLY A 860 -12.67 -44.58 -14.79
CA GLY A 860 -13.49 -43.41 -14.45
C GLY A 860 -14.48 -43.66 -13.31
N SER A 861 -14.23 -44.65 -12.46
CA SER A 861 -15.17 -45.12 -11.44
C SER A 861 -14.38 -45.87 -10.35
N PRO A 862 -14.34 -45.40 -9.08
CA PRO A 862 -14.67 -44.02 -8.71
C PRO A 862 -13.67 -43.05 -9.37
N MET A 863 -14.15 -41.88 -9.77
CA MET A 863 -13.31 -40.86 -10.42
C MET A 863 -12.81 -39.84 -9.40
N ARG A 864 -13.58 -38.82 -9.05
CA ARG A 864 -13.16 -37.74 -8.16
C ARG A 864 -13.94 -37.77 -6.84
N VAL A 865 -13.43 -37.05 -5.87
CA VAL A 865 -13.95 -37.01 -4.51
C VAL A 865 -14.16 -35.57 -4.05
N SER A 866 -15.20 -35.34 -3.25
CA SER A 866 -15.50 -34.07 -2.58
C SER A 866 -16.02 -34.34 -1.18
N VAL A 867 -15.89 -33.38 -0.28
CA VAL A 867 -16.38 -33.48 1.11
C VAL A 867 -17.41 -32.38 1.35
N GLY A 868 -18.56 -32.74 1.91
CA GLY A 868 -19.60 -31.80 2.32
C GLY A 868 -19.26 -31.09 3.64
N GLU A 869 -19.94 -29.99 3.94
CA GLU A 869 -19.73 -29.23 5.19
C GLU A 869 -20.07 -30.05 6.45
N ASP A 870 -20.90 -31.08 6.31
CA ASP A 870 -21.29 -32.02 7.36
C ASP A 870 -20.32 -33.22 7.48
N GLY A 871 -19.24 -33.26 6.68
CA GLY A 871 -18.23 -34.30 6.67
C GLY A 871 -18.55 -35.50 5.76
N TRP A 872 -19.74 -35.58 5.14
CA TRP A 872 -20.03 -36.67 4.21
C TRP A 872 -19.13 -36.60 2.98
N VAL A 873 -18.68 -37.78 2.52
CA VAL A 873 -17.74 -37.88 1.40
C VAL A 873 -18.47 -38.35 0.15
N TYR A 874 -18.30 -37.62 -0.96
CA TYR A 874 -19.00 -37.84 -2.22
C TYR A 874 -18.01 -38.27 -3.30
N LEU A 875 -18.25 -39.42 -3.92
CA LEU A 875 -17.45 -39.99 -4.99
C LEU A 875 -18.22 -39.95 -6.31
N THR A 876 -17.59 -39.43 -7.36
CA THR A 876 -18.21 -39.40 -8.69
C THR A 876 -17.94 -40.67 -9.47
N ASP A 877 -18.89 -41.05 -10.30
CA ASP A 877 -18.78 -42.12 -11.29
C ASP A 877 -19.02 -41.53 -12.68
N TRP A 878 -17.95 -41.55 -13.49
CA TRP A 878 -17.93 -41.04 -14.86
C TRP A 878 -18.08 -42.17 -15.91
N SER A 879 -18.34 -43.40 -15.47
CA SER A 879 -18.60 -44.53 -16.38
C SER A 879 -19.95 -44.39 -17.07
N ASP A 880 -20.06 -44.94 -18.28
CA ASP A 880 -21.34 -44.97 -19.01
C ASP A 880 -22.32 -46.04 -18.46
N THR A 881 -21.82 -46.94 -17.59
CA THR A 881 -22.55 -48.09 -17.05
C THR A 881 -23.16 -47.84 -15.69
N ASN A 882 -22.51 -47.02 -14.85
CA ASN A 882 -22.96 -46.69 -13.51
C ASN A 882 -22.79 -45.18 -13.21
N PRO A 883 -23.18 -44.27 -14.12
CA PRO A 883 -22.94 -42.84 -13.95
C PRO A 883 -23.64 -42.35 -12.67
N GLY A 884 -23.02 -41.44 -11.92
CA GLY A 884 -23.66 -40.87 -10.73
C GLY A 884 -22.71 -40.34 -9.66
N VAL A 885 -23.26 -40.21 -8.45
CA VAL A 885 -22.52 -39.83 -7.23
C VAL A 885 -22.89 -40.79 -6.11
N TRP A 886 -21.89 -41.28 -5.40
CA TRP A 886 -22.01 -42.15 -4.22
C TRP A 886 -21.59 -41.37 -2.99
N ARG A 887 -22.30 -41.50 -1.85
CA ARG A 887 -21.86 -40.94 -0.57
C ARG A 887 -21.41 -42.02 0.42
N MET A 888 -20.30 -41.76 1.11
CA MET A 888 -19.73 -42.58 2.17
C MET A 888 -19.86 -41.85 3.52
N ASP A 889 -20.27 -42.58 4.55
CA ASP A 889 -20.22 -42.14 5.95
C ASP A 889 -18.77 -42.29 6.46
N PRO A 890 -18.03 -41.20 6.72
CA PRO A 890 -16.68 -41.28 7.27
C PRO A 890 -16.60 -41.89 8.69
N GLU A 891 -17.71 -42.02 9.42
CA GLU A 891 -17.75 -42.73 10.72
C GLU A 891 -17.70 -44.23 10.53
N ARG A 892 -18.33 -44.71 9.44
CA ARG A 892 -18.50 -46.12 9.12
C ARG A 892 -18.09 -46.38 7.67
N PRO A 893 -16.81 -46.17 7.33
CA PRO A 893 -16.35 -46.25 5.94
C PRO A 893 -16.45 -47.67 5.34
N ALA A 894 -16.60 -48.70 6.18
CA ALA A 894 -16.82 -50.08 5.76
C ALA A 894 -18.28 -50.39 5.35
N ASP A 895 -19.24 -49.53 5.71
CA ASP A 895 -20.65 -49.72 5.35
C ASP A 895 -20.87 -49.52 3.83
N ALA A 896 -22.00 -50.02 3.32
CA ALA A 896 -22.36 -49.82 1.92
C ALA A 896 -22.52 -48.33 1.59
N PHE A 897 -21.95 -47.89 0.46
CA PHE A 897 -22.08 -46.52 0.01
C PHE A 897 -23.50 -46.27 -0.50
N THR A 898 -24.04 -45.09 -0.19
CA THR A 898 -25.40 -44.74 -0.58
C THR A 898 -25.37 -43.96 -1.89
N PRO A 899 -26.07 -44.42 -2.96
CA PRO A 899 -26.14 -43.66 -4.19
C PRO A 899 -27.01 -42.42 -4.01
N VAL A 900 -26.55 -41.27 -4.48
CA VAL A 900 -27.37 -40.05 -4.54
C VAL A 900 -28.53 -40.22 -5.51
N PHE A 901 -28.30 -40.93 -6.62
CA PHE A 901 -29.28 -41.21 -7.67
C PHE A 901 -29.50 -42.72 -7.78
N SER A 902 -30.75 -43.20 -7.72
CA SER A 902 -31.07 -44.63 -7.82
C SER A 902 -32.45 -44.89 -8.43
N GLY A 903 -32.69 -46.13 -8.88
CA GLY A 903 -33.92 -46.52 -9.57
C GLY A 903 -34.06 -45.94 -10.98
N LEU A 904 -32.94 -45.65 -11.64
CA LEU A 904 -32.88 -45.02 -12.96
C LEU A 904 -32.57 -46.03 -14.06
N SER A 905 -33.11 -45.82 -15.26
CA SER A 905 -32.70 -46.54 -16.46
C SER A 905 -31.54 -45.80 -17.14
N ILE A 906 -30.42 -46.49 -17.37
CA ILE A 906 -29.22 -45.90 -17.97
C ILE A 906 -29.10 -46.35 -19.44
N THR A 907 -28.83 -45.41 -20.35
CA THR A 907 -28.54 -45.71 -21.75
C THR A 907 -27.38 -44.84 -22.21
N THR A 908 -26.25 -45.46 -22.59
CA THR A 908 -25.02 -44.75 -23.03
C THR A 908 -24.62 -43.62 -22.06
N GLY A 909 -24.59 -43.90 -20.76
CA GLY A 909 -24.22 -42.94 -19.72
C GLY A 909 -25.27 -41.88 -19.36
N LEU A 910 -26.43 -41.83 -20.02
CA LEU A 910 -27.54 -40.93 -19.66
C LEU A 910 -28.57 -41.68 -18.81
N ALA A 911 -28.77 -41.23 -17.58
CA ALA A 911 -29.70 -41.82 -16.61
C ALA A 911 -31.07 -41.12 -16.66
N LYS A 912 -32.13 -41.92 -16.67
CA LYS A 912 -33.51 -41.45 -16.78
C LYS A 912 -34.43 -42.06 -15.73
N TYR A 913 -35.42 -41.28 -15.32
CA TYR A 913 -36.55 -41.75 -14.52
C TYR A 913 -37.85 -41.52 -15.30
N ASN A 914 -38.63 -42.56 -15.55
CA ASN A 914 -39.87 -42.48 -16.33
C ASN A 914 -39.73 -41.71 -17.67
N GLY A 915 -38.60 -41.92 -18.36
CA GLY A 915 -38.29 -41.27 -19.64
C GLY A 915 -37.70 -39.85 -19.55
N VAL A 916 -37.64 -39.25 -18.35
CA VAL A 916 -37.08 -37.92 -18.11
C VAL A 916 -35.60 -38.02 -17.76
N ASN A 917 -34.75 -37.19 -18.39
CA ASN A 917 -33.31 -37.14 -18.12
C ASN A 917 -33.05 -36.57 -16.73
N ILE A 918 -32.26 -37.27 -15.92
CA ILE A 918 -31.93 -36.88 -14.54
C ILE A 918 -30.49 -36.36 -14.45
N HIS A 919 -29.53 -37.17 -14.90
CA HIS A 919 -28.11 -36.82 -15.00
C HIS A 919 -27.45 -37.71 -16.06
N GLY A 920 -26.26 -37.36 -16.49
CA GLY A 920 -25.36 -38.16 -17.31
C GLY A 920 -24.15 -38.68 -16.51
N ALA A 921 -23.03 -38.92 -17.19
CA ALA A 921 -21.77 -39.31 -16.56
C ALA A 921 -21.10 -38.09 -15.91
N ILE A 922 -20.73 -38.21 -14.63
CA ILE A 922 -20.30 -37.08 -13.79
C ILE A 922 -18.80 -37.14 -13.55
N SER A 923 -18.05 -36.13 -14.03
CA SER A 923 -16.59 -36.10 -13.90
C SER A 923 -16.12 -35.51 -12.57
N HIS A 924 -16.87 -34.57 -12.01
CA HIS A 924 -16.61 -33.93 -10.72
C HIS A 924 -17.90 -33.46 -10.08
N CYS A 925 -17.89 -33.36 -8.75
CA CYS A 925 -18.98 -32.76 -8.00
C CYS A 925 -18.45 -31.75 -6.98
N TRP A 926 -19.36 -31.00 -6.36
CA TRP A 926 -19.07 -30.15 -5.22
C TRP A 926 -20.34 -30.08 -4.36
N VAL A 927 -20.20 -30.02 -3.04
CA VAL A 927 -21.33 -29.99 -2.11
C VAL A 927 -21.25 -28.75 -1.25
N THR A 928 -22.37 -28.07 -1.04
CA THR A 928 -22.48 -26.92 -0.14
C THR A 928 -23.71 -27.01 0.75
N GLY A 929 -23.67 -26.34 1.89
CA GLY A 929 -24.74 -26.34 2.87
C GLY A 929 -24.86 -27.65 3.65
N THR A 930 -25.78 -27.65 4.61
CA THR A 930 -26.03 -28.76 5.55
C THR A 930 -27.52 -29.02 5.72
N GLY A 931 -27.86 -30.22 6.22
CA GLY A 931 -29.24 -30.62 6.50
C GLY A 931 -30.15 -30.54 5.27
N GLU A 932 -31.34 -29.96 5.42
CA GLU A 932 -32.29 -29.80 4.30
C GLU A 932 -31.82 -28.80 3.22
N ASN A 933 -30.81 -27.98 3.51
CA ASN A 933 -30.26 -27.01 2.57
C ASN A 933 -29.07 -27.55 1.77
N THR A 934 -28.68 -28.81 1.95
CA THR A 934 -27.54 -29.40 1.24
C THR A 934 -27.79 -29.43 -0.27
N ARG A 935 -26.85 -28.86 -1.03
CA ARG A 935 -26.87 -28.77 -2.49
C ARG A 935 -25.68 -29.51 -3.07
N LEU A 936 -25.94 -30.31 -4.10
CA LEU A 936 -24.96 -31.00 -4.92
C LEU A 936 -24.83 -30.28 -6.27
N PHE A 937 -23.61 -29.96 -6.65
CA PHE A 937 -23.24 -29.44 -7.96
C PHE A 937 -22.46 -30.50 -8.72
N THR A 938 -22.74 -30.71 -10.00
CA THR A 938 -22.09 -31.75 -10.82
C THR A 938 -21.70 -31.22 -12.17
N PHE A 939 -20.49 -31.54 -12.64
CA PHE A 939 -20.13 -31.36 -14.03
C PHE A 939 -20.47 -32.62 -14.85
N ASP A 940 -21.32 -32.46 -15.85
CA ASP A 940 -22.00 -33.55 -16.53
C ASP A 940 -21.70 -33.63 -18.04
N LYS A 941 -21.33 -34.83 -18.50
CA LYS A 941 -20.97 -35.10 -19.89
C LYS A 941 -22.18 -35.29 -20.82
N TYR A 942 -23.29 -35.84 -20.37
CA TYR A 942 -24.37 -36.29 -21.27
C TYR A 942 -25.72 -35.65 -21.01
N TYR A 943 -25.91 -34.98 -19.88
CA TYR A 943 -27.18 -34.33 -19.57
C TYR A 943 -27.53 -33.30 -20.63
N VAL A 944 -28.74 -33.44 -21.16
CA VAL A 944 -29.39 -32.50 -22.08
C VAL A 944 -30.88 -32.44 -21.78
N ASP A 945 -31.48 -31.28 -21.98
CA ASP A 945 -32.92 -31.07 -21.93
C ASP A 945 -33.35 -29.99 -22.94
N ALA A 946 -34.55 -29.42 -22.77
CA ALA A 946 -35.04 -28.36 -23.66
C ALA A 946 -34.25 -27.04 -23.54
N VAL A 947 -33.52 -26.82 -22.43
CA VAL A 947 -32.73 -25.61 -22.16
C VAL A 947 -31.25 -25.85 -22.43
N ALA A 948 -30.68 -26.93 -21.90
CA ALA A 948 -29.34 -27.42 -22.17
C ALA A 948 -29.33 -28.36 -23.38
N ALA A 949 -29.40 -27.80 -24.59
CA ALA A 949 -29.39 -28.58 -25.82
C ALA A 949 -28.01 -29.21 -26.15
N ASN A 950 -26.94 -28.76 -25.49
CA ASN A 950 -25.57 -29.25 -25.65
C ASN A 950 -25.09 -29.98 -24.39
N ARG A 951 -24.07 -30.82 -24.56
CA ARG A 951 -23.35 -31.54 -23.49
C ARG A 951 -22.37 -30.63 -22.74
N GLY A 952 -21.91 -31.03 -21.56
CA GLY A 952 -20.84 -30.34 -20.82
C GLY A 952 -21.34 -29.27 -19.83
N ASN A 953 -22.38 -29.58 -19.06
CA ASN A 953 -23.08 -28.60 -18.23
C ASN A 953 -22.72 -28.71 -16.74
N LEU A 954 -22.78 -27.59 -16.02
CA LEU A 954 -22.76 -27.57 -14.56
C LEU A 954 -24.20 -27.56 -14.05
N LEU A 955 -24.58 -28.56 -13.28
CA LEU A 955 -25.94 -28.79 -12.80
C LEU A 955 -26.01 -28.67 -11.28
N GLN A 956 -27.14 -28.23 -10.74
CA GLN A 956 -27.41 -28.14 -9.30
C GLN A 956 -28.60 -29.00 -8.90
N TYR A 957 -28.48 -29.70 -7.77
CA TYR A 957 -29.53 -30.49 -7.13
C TYR A 957 -29.59 -30.18 -5.64
N THR A 958 -30.78 -29.99 -5.10
CA THR A 958 -31.07 -29.89 -3.66
C THR A 958 -31.27 -31.31 -3.14
N ILE A 959 -30.30 -31.84 -2.42
CA ILE A 959 -30.32 -33.25 -1.97
C ILE A 959 -30.80 -33.38 -0.52
N GLY A 960 -30.81 -32.28 0.24
CA GLY A 960 -31.20 -32.27 1.64
C GLY A 960 -30.42 -33.31 2.45
N THR A 961 -31.11 -33.99 3.37
CA THR A 961 -30.55 -35.10 4.17
C THR A 961 -30.38 -36.40 3.37
N LEU A 962 -30.90 -36.46 2.15
CA LEU A 962 -30.94 -37.65 1.26
C LEU A 962 -31.65 -38.85 1.91
N ALA A 963 -32.81 -38.62 2.55
CA ALA A 963 -33.63 -39.70 3.10
C ALA A 963 -34.16 -40.68 2.04
N SER A 964 -34.15 -40.29 0.77
CA SER A 964 -34.45 -41.16 -0.39
C SER A 964 -33.56 -40.75 -1.57
N PRO A 965 -33.20 -41.69 -2.47
CA PRO A 965 -32.42 -41.36 -3.67
C PRO A 965 -33.16 -40.36 -4.56
N ARG A 966 -32.41 -39.46 -5.20
CA ARG A 966 -32.97 -38.46 -6.09
C ARG A 966 -33.37 -39.06 -7.44
N GLN A 967 -34.59 -38.78 -7.86
CA GLN A 967 -35.19 -39.24 -9.14
C GLN A 967 -35.77 -38.09 -9.97
N THR A 968 -35.50 -36.85 -9.57
CA THR A 968 -35.98 -35.63 -10.23
C THR A 968 -34.85 -34.92 -10.99
N PRO A 969 -35.15 -34.21 -12.10
CA PRO A 969 -34.18 -33.42 -12.86
C PRO A 969 -33.40 -32.40 -12.00
N PRO A 970 -32.32 -31.80 -12.53
CA PRO A 970 -31.62 -30.70 -11.89
C PRO A 970 -32.56 -29.56 -11.53
N ASP A 971 -32.34 -28.92 -10.38
CA ASP A 971 -33.09 -27.73 -9.97
C ASP A 971 -32.63 -26.49 -10.78
N ALA A 972 -31.38 -26.50 -11.25
CA ALA A 972 -30.84 -25.44 -12.10
C ALA A 972 -29.70 -25.94 -13.00
N ILE A 973 -29.56 -25.29 -14.15
CA ILE A 973 -28.37 -25.36 -15.02
C ILE A 973 -27.52 -24.12 -14.69
N VAL A 974 -26.47 -24.31 -13.88
CA VAL A 974 -25.59 -23.23 -13.43
C VAL A 974 -24.68 -22.74 -14.56
N TYR A 975 -24.23 -23.67 -15.41
CA TYR A 975 -23.51 -23.36 -16.65
C TYR A 975 -24.07 -24.18 -17.80
N ASN A 976 -24.44 -23.49 -18.87
CA ASN A 976 -24.90 -24.07 -20.13
C ASN A 976 -23.81 -23.87 -21.19
N ASP A 977 -23.15 -24.96 -21.60
CA ASP A 977 -22.01 -24.85 -22.52
C ASP A 977 -22.43 -24.36 -23.91
N GLY A 978 -23.58 -24.81 -24.40
CA GLY A 978 -24.11 -24.43 -25.71
C GLY A 978 -24.36 -22.93 -25.83
N LEU A 979 -24.93 -22.31 -24.79
CA LEU A 979 -25.18 -20.87 -24.75
C LEU A 979 -23.90 -20.04 -24.60
N ASN A 980 -22.81 -20.65 -24.13
CA ASN A 980 -21.53 -19.98 -23.87
C ASN A 980 -20.45 -20.30 -24.93
N GLY A 981 -20.85 -20.82 -26.10
CA GLY A 981 -19.94 -21.03 -27.23
C GLY A 981 -19.25 -22.40 -27.27
N ASN A 982 -19.78 -23.39 -26.54
CA ASN A 982 -19.35 -24.79 -26.57
C ASN A 982 -17.86 -24.96 -26.20
N LEU A 983 -17.48 -24.36 -25.08
CA LEU A 983 -16.10 -24.26 -24.60
C LEU A 983 -15.63 -25.57 -23.93
N GLN A 984 -16.54 -26.41 -23.43
CA GLN A 984 -16.25 -27.65 -22.70
C GLN A 984 -16.47 -28.90 -23.58
N GLN A 985 -15.44 -29.32 -24.33
CA GLN A 985 -15.59 -30.40 -25.32
C GLN A 985 -14.98 -31.76 -24.93
N ASN A 986 -14.10 -31.81 -23.91
CA ASN A 986 -13.51 -33.08 -23.45
C ASN A 986 -14.34 -33.72 -22.32
N TYR A 987 -15.00 -32.88 -21.52
CA TYR A 987 -15.87 -33.25 -20.39
C TYR A 987 -15.16 -33.92 -19.20
N ASN A 988 -13.89 -34.32 -19.29
CA ASN A 988 -13.06 -34.56 -18.10
C ASN A 988 -12.70 -33.21 -17.48
N SER A 989 -13.67 -32.68 -16.74
CA SER A 989 -13.63 -31.35 -16.17
C SER A 989 -13.73 -31.43 -14.66
N CYS A 990 -13.13 -30.47 -13.96
CA CYS A 990 -13.49 -30.22 -12.57
C CYS A 990 -13.93 -28.79 -12.34
N ILE A 991 -14.64 -28.66 -11.23
CA ILE A 991 -15.38 -27.48 -10.83
C ILE A 991 -14.92 -27.09 -9.43
N ALA A 992 -14.81 -25.79 -9.19
CA ALA A 992 -14.55 -25.25 -7.87
C ALA A 992 -15.29 -23.92 -7.71
N PRO A 993 -15.96 -23.68 -6.58
CA PRO A 993 -16.61 -22.40 -6.34
C PRO A 993 -15.56 -21.29 -6.19
N ASP A 994 -15.93 -20.05 -6.54
CA ASP A 994 -15.07 -18.87 -6.35
C ASP A 994 -15.25 -18.17 -4.98
N GLY A 995 -16.16 -18.69 -4.14
CA GLY A 995 -16.53 -18.12 -2.84
C GLY A 995 -17.46 -16.89 -2.92
N ARG A 996 -17.95 -16.53 -4.10
CA ARG A 996 -18.77 -15.34 -4.39
C ARG A 996 -20.03 -15.64 -5.20
N GLY A 997 -20.33 -16.93 -5.40
CA GLY A 997 -21.47 -17.41 -6.17
C GLY A 997 -21.16 -17.75 -7.63
N GLY A 998 -19.93 -17.55 -8.09
CA GLY A 998 -19.43 -18.01 -9.39
C GLY A 998 -18.64 -19.32 -9.28
N TRP A 999 -18.20 -19.81 -10.43
CA TRP A 999 -17.54 -21.11 -10.57
C TRP A 999 -16.34 -21.07 -11.51
N TRP A 1000 -15.28 -21.74 -11.11
CA TRP A 1000 -14.17 -22.12 -11.97
C TRP A 1000 -14.44 -23.49 -12.58
N ILE A 1001 -14.21 -23.63 -13.89
CA ILE A 1001 -14.40 -24.88 -14.62
C ILE A 1001 -13.16 -25.15 -15.48
N SER A 1002 -12.44 -26.21 -15.17
CA SER A 1002 -11.31 -26.69 -15.97
C SER A 1002 -11.72 -27.86 -16.86
N GLN A 1003 -10.90 -28.20 -17.85
CA GLN A 1003 -11.06 -29.45 -18.62
C GLN A 1003 -9.72 -30.03 -19.04
N TYR A 1004 -9.68 -31.30 -19.42
CA TYR A 1004 -8.48 -31.91 -19.98
C TYR A 1004 -8.10 -31.33 -21.35
N ARG A 1005 -6.94 -30.66 -21.40
CA ARG A 1005 -6.34 -30.14 -22.63
C ARG A 1005 -4.84 -30.36 -22.70
N PHE A 1006 -4.36 -30.69 -23.90
CA PHE A 1006 -2.93 -30.68 -24.23
C PHE A 1006 -2.43 -29.28 -24.61
N GLU A 1007 -3.31 -28.42 -25.11
CA GLU A 1007 -3.03 -27.05 -25.49
C GLU A 1007 -4.24 -26.17 -25.11
N ASP A 1008 -3.95 -24.99 -24.55
CA ASP A 1008 -4.95 -23.99 -24.22
C ASP A 1008 -5.30 -23.15 -25.45
N ALA A 1009 -6.59 -23.00 -25.79
CA ALA A 1009 -7.03 -22.22 -26.94
C ALA A 1009 -8.43 -21.64 -26.74
N ALA A 1010 -8.72 -20.49 -27.36
CA ALA A 1010 -9.95 -19.71 -27.11
C ALA A 1010 -11.25 -20.51 -27.25
N ALA A 1011 -11.32 -21.45 -28.19
CA ALA A 1011 -12.50 -22.30 -28.44
C ALA A 1011 -12.56 -23.56 -27.55
N ILE A 1012 -11.45 -23.95 -26.92
CA ILE A 1012 -11.32 -25.15 -26.09
C ILE A 1012 -10.42 -24.88 -24.88
N PRO A 1013 -10.75 -23.88 -24.04
CA PRO A 1013 -9.83 -23.39 -23.02
C PRO A 1013 -9.56 -24.40 -21.92
N SER A 1014 -8.37 -24.34 -21.34
CA SER A 1014 -7.98 -25.15 -20.18
C SER A 1014 -8.79 -24.78 -18.93
N LEU A 1015 -9.13 -23.50 -18.77
CA LEU A 1015 -9.86 -22.95 -17.63
C LEU A 1015 -10.81 -21.82 -18.05
N ILE A 1016 -12.02 -21.84 -17.51
CA ILE A 1016 -12.97 -20.73 -17.55
C ILE A 1016 -13.45 -20.35 -16.15
N HIS A 1017 -13.90 -19.11 -15.98
CA HIS A 1017 -14.74 -18.68 -14.85
C HIS A 1017 -16.11 -18.28 -15.36
N VAL A 1018 -17.14 -18.63 -14.60
CA VAL A 1018 -18.52 -18.21 -14.83
C VAL A 1018 -19.05 -17.52 -13.58
N ASP A 1019 -19.83 -16.46 -13.76
CA ASP A 1019 -20.47 -15.75 -12.65
C ASP A 1019 -21.75 -16.47 -12.17
N GLY A 1020 -22.41 -15.91 -11.15
CA GLY A 1020 -23.66 -16.46 -10.60
C GLY A 1020 -24.86 -16.46 -11.57
N THR A 1021 -24.74 -15.85 -12.74
CA THR A 1021 -25.75 -15.92 -13.82
C THR A 1021 -25.43 -17.01 -14.85
N GLY A 1022 -24.27 -17.67 -14.73
CA GLY A 1022 -23.78 -18.66 -15.68
C GLY A 1022 -23.04 -18.08 -16.89
N ALA A 1023 -22.74 -16.77 -16.87
CA ALA A 1023 -22.01 -16.10 -17.96
C ALA A 1023 -20.50 -16.22 -17.77
N VAL A 1024 -19.78 -16.53 -18.85
CA VAL A 1024 -18.30 -16.60 -18.83
C VAL A 1024 -17.68 -15.21 -18.61
N ARG A 1025 -16.87 -15.08 -17.57
CA ARG A 1025 -16.12 -13.84 -17.24
C ARG A 1025 -14.61 -13.96 -17.43
N PHE A 1026 -14.12 -15.18 -17.61
CA PHE A 1026 -12.72 -15.43 -17.93
C PHE A 1026 -12.58 -16.67 -18.83
N ASN A 1027 -11.67 -16.60 -19.79
CA ASN A 1027 -11.33 -17.69 -20.71
C ASN A 1027 -9.80 -17.71 -20.90
N SER A 1028 -9.14 -18.74 -20.36
CA SER A 1028 -7.67 -18.84 -20.39
C SER A 1028 -7.11 -18.95 -21.81
N GLY A 1029 -7.90 -19.49 -22.74
CA GLY A 1029 -7.54 -19.68 -24.14
C GLY A 1029 -7.39 -18.39 -24.95
N LEU A 1030 -7.83 -17.24 -24.41
CA LEU A 1030 -7.52 -15.92 -24.96
C LEU A 1030 -6.09 -15.48 -24.63
N THR A 1031 -5.45 -16.13 -23.65
CA THR A 1031 -4.05 -15.93 -23.21
C THR A 1031 -3.35 -17.28 -23.06
N PRO A 1032 -3.15 -18.04 -24.15
CA PRO A 1032 -2.91 -19.48 -24.09
C PRO A 1032 -1.62 -19.88 -23.34
N LEU A 1033 -0.61 -19.01 -23.26
CA LEU A 1033 0.63 -19.28 -22.52
C LEU A 1033 0.49 -19.21 -20.99
N LEU A 1034 -0.59 -18.60 -20.49
CA LEU A 1034 -0.83 -18.44 -19.06
C LEU A 1034 -0.93 -19.81 -18.37
N ILE A 1035 -1.88 -20.64 -18.82
CA ILE A 1035 -2.02 -22.03 -18.36
C ILE A 1035 -1.19 -22.96 -19.23
N GLY A 1036 -1.27 -22.83 -20.56
CA GLY A 1036 -0.55 -23.66 -21.52
C GLY A 1036 -1.23 -25.00 -21.78
N ASN A 1037 -1.52 -25.76 -20.72
CA ASN A 1037 -2.23 -27.03 -20.78
C ASN A 1037 -2.83 -27.40 -19.42
N SER A 1038 -3.75 -28.36 -19.41
CA SER A 1038 -4.39 -28.87 -18.21
C SER A 1038 -4.55 -30.39 -18.34
N VAL A 1039 -3.43 -31.11 -18.38
CA VAL A 1039 -3.44 -32.56 -18.56
C VAL A 1039 -4.25 -33.23 -17.44
N MET A 1040 -5.29 -33.97 -17.81
CA MET A 1040 -6.30 -34.55 -16.91
C MET A 1040 -7.18 -33.56 -16.14
N GLY A 1041 -7.10 -32.27 -16.46
CA GLY A 1041 -8.03 -31.23 -16.04
C GLY A 1041 -7.92 -30.80 -14.57
N GLY A 1042 -6.92 -31.23 -13.80
CA GLY A 1042 -6.84 -30.93 -12.36
C GLY A 1042 -6.96 -29.44 -12.02
N LEU A 1043 -7.82 -29.13 -11.04
CA LEU A 1043 -8.10 -27.78 -10.54
C LEU A 1043 -8.32 -27.84 -9.03
N ALA A 1044 -7.74 -26.90 -8.30
CA ALA A 1044 -8.14 -26.60 -6.93
C ALA A 1044 -8.21 -25.08 -6.71
N VAL A 1045 -9.17 -24.65 -5.92
CA VAL A 1045 -9.27 -23.26 -5.44
C VAL A 1045 -9.16 -23.33 -3.92
N HIS A 1046 -8.27 -22.52 -3.36
CA HIS A 1046 -8.16 -22.42 -1.91
C HIS A 1046 -9.48 -21.85 -1.34
N PRO A 1047 -9.99 -22.31 -0.19
CA PRO A 1047 -11.32 -21.90 0.30
C PRO A 1047 -11.53 -20.39 0.50
N ASP A 1048 -10.47 -19.59 0.60
CA ASP A 1048 -10.54 -18.12 0.62
C ASP A 1048 -10.85 -17.47 -0.76
N GLY A 1049 -10.86 -18.25 -1.84
CA GLY A 1049 -11.11 -17.82 -3.22
C GLY A 1049 -9.98 -16.97 -3.84
N LYS A 1050 -8.83 -16.83 -3.16
CA LYS A 1050 -7.73 -15.94 -3.57
C LYS A 1050 -6.59 -16.68 -4.29
N ARG A 1051 -6.57 -18.01 -4.21
CA ARG A 1051 -5.53 -18.85 -4.82
C ARG A 1051 -6.16 -19.98 -5.63
N LEU A 1052 -5.59 -20.23 -6.80
CA LEU A 1052 -6.03 -21.27 -7.72
C LEU A 1052 -4.82 -22.08 -8.20
N ALA A 1053 -4.91 -23.40 -8.16
CA ALA A 1053 -3.91 -24.31 -8.69
C ALA A 1053 -4.44 -25.06 -9.92
N MET A 1054 -3.62 -25.10 -10.97
CA MET A 1054 -3.88 -25.87 -12.19
C MET A 1054 -2.88 -27.00 -12.33
N GLY A 1055 -3.40 -28.20 -12.59
CA GLY A 1055 -2.63 -29.38 -12.91
C GLY A 1055 -2.23 -29.36 -14.38
N CYS A 1056 -0.93 -29.28 -14.65
CA CYS A 1056 -0.34 -29.28 -15.98
C CYS A 1056 0.56 -30.51 -16.17
N SER A 1057 1.10 -30.68 -17.38
CA SER A 1057 2.03 -31.75 -17.73
C SER A 1057 3.33 -31.68 -16.91
N ASN A 1058 3.47 -32.53 -15.89
CA ASN A 1058 4.61 -32.55 -14.95
C ASN A 1058 4.89 -31.21 -14.28
N GLU A 1059 3.84 -30.41 -14.09
CA GLU A 1059 3.90 -29.08 -13.54
C GLU A 1059 2.59 -28.76 -12.82
N VAL A 1060 2.66 -28.05 -11.69
CA VAL A 1060 1.48 -27.43 -11.07
C VAL A 1060 1.71 -25.94 -11.03
N LYS A 1061 0.80 -25.18 -11.65
CA LYS A 1061 0.84 -23.73 -11.66
C LYS A 1061 -0.10 -23.18 -10.60
N VAL A 1062 0.41 -22.32 -9.73
CA VAL A 1062 -0.36 -21.66 -8.67
C VAL A 1062 -0.50 -20.19 -8.99
N PHE A 1063 -1.74 -19.71 -8.98
CA PHE A 1063 -2.11 -18.34 -9.34
C PHE A 1063 -2.72 -17.61 -8.14
N GLU A 1064 -2.43 -16.32 -8.06
CA GLU A 1064 -3.24 -15.37 -7.32
C GLU A 1064 -4.46 -15.01 -8.17
N VAL A 1065 -5.64 -14.97 -7.52
CA VAL A 1065 -6.91 -14.59 -8.12
C VAL A 1065 -7.32 -13.20 -7.61
N ARG A 1066 -7.56 -12.26 -8.53
CA ARG A 1066 -8.09 -10.93 -8.21
C ARG A 1066 -9.32 -10.66 -9.05
N PHE A 1067 -10.36 -10.11 -8.44
CA PHE A 1067 -11.56 -9.68 -9.15
C PHE A 1067 -11.60 -8.17 -9.24
N ASP A 1068 -11.98 -7.65 -10.40
CA ASP A 1068 -12.25 -6.22 -10.56
C ASP A 1068 -13.64 -5.83 -10.00
N ALA A 1069 -13.98 -4.53 -10.09
CA ALA A 1069 -15.26 -4.01 -9.61
C ALA A 1069 -16.48 -4.55 -10.38
N SER A 1070 -16.29 -5.12 -11.58
CA SER A 1070 -17.35 -5.75 -12.37
C SER A 1070 -17.55 -7.24 -12.02
N GLY A 1071 -16.65 -7.81 -11.20
CA GLY A 1071 -16.65 -9.22 -10.86
C GLY A 1071 -15.91 -10.10 -11.87
N ALA A 1072 -15.15 -9.53 -12.81
CA ALA A 1072 -14.31 -10.30 -13.71
C ALA A 1072 -12.98 -10.66 -13.03
N PRO A 1073 -12.53 -11.94 -13.06
CA PRO A 1073 -11.27 -12.31 -12.45
C PRO A 1073 -10.08 -12.10 -13.39
N ALA A 1074 -8.91 -11.85 -12.79
CA ALA A 1074 -7.59 -11.86 -13.39
C ALA A 1074 -6.67 -12.79 -12.58
N LEU A 1075 -5.79 -13.50 -13.29
CA LEU A 1075 -4.84 -14.44 -12.70
C LEU A 1075 -3.41 -13.90 -12.84
N ARG A 1076 -2.65 -13.99 -11.74
CA ARG A 1076 -1.19 -13.74 -11.74
C ARG A 1076 -0.47 -15.00 -11.31
N LEU A 1077 0.43 -15.53 -12.16
CA LEU A 1077 1.22 -16.70 -11.81
C LEU A 1077 2.12 -16.37 -10.61
N MET A 1078 1.98 -17.14 -9.53
CA MET A 1078 2.76 -17.00 -8.30
C MET A 1078 3.89 -18.00 -8.24
N HIS A 1079 3.60 -19.25 -8.59
CA HIS A 1079 4.54 -20.36 -8.56
C HIS A 1079 4.32 -21.34 -9.70
N SER A 1080 5.42 -21.90 -10.22
CA SER A 1080 5.42 -23.10 -11.05
C SER A 1080 6.19 -24.20 -10.32
N ILE A 1081 5.47 -25.24 -9.88
CA ILE A 1081 6.06 -26.41 -9.21
C ILE A 1081 6.46 -27.39 -10.30
N LYS A 1082 7.77 -27.46 -10.60
CA LYS A 1082 8.32 -28.31 -11.65
C LYS A 1082 9.66 -28.96 -11.23
N PRO A 1083 9.82 -30.28 -11.39
CA PRO A 1083 8.77 -31.25 -11.72
C PRO A 1083 7.73 -31.30 -10.60
N ALA A 1084 6.45 -31.42 -10.95
CA ALA A 1084 5.41 -31.72 -9.96
C ALA A 1084 5.51 -33.19 -9.58
N MET A 1085 4.75 -34.06 -10.25
CA MET A 1085 4.76 -35.51 -10.06
C MET A 1085 4.39 -36.22 -11.35
N GLY A 1086 5.21 -36.11 -12.41
CA GLY A 1086 4.94 -36.79 -13.69
C GLY A 1086 3.85 -36.12 -14.53
N THR A 1087 3.64 -36.62 -15.76
CA THR A 1087 2.84 -35.97 -16.80
C THR A 1087 1.37 -35.74 -16.44
N ASN A 1088 0.75 -36.63 -15.65
CA ASN A 1088 -0.69 -36.61 -15.43
C ASN A 1088 -1.04 -36.16 -14.00
N THR A 1089 -1.17 -34.85 -13.80
CA THR A 1089 -1.67 -34.25 -12.57
C THR A 1089 -3.21 -34.22 -12.57
N VAL A 1090 -3.85 -35.17 -11.88
CA VAL A 1090 -5.30 -35.42 -12.03
C VAL A 1090 -6.12 -34.71 -10.95
N GLY A 1091 -5.83 -35.01 -9.69
CA GLY A 1091 -6.56 -34.48 -8.53
C GLY A 1091 -5.75 -33.41 -7.83
N LEU A 1092 -6.39 -32.31 -7.45
CA LEU A 1092 -5.80 -31.24 -6.65
C LEU A 1092 -6.76 -30.88 -5.52
N SER A 1093 -6.23 -30.57 -4.33
CA SER A 1093 -7.01 -30.00 -3.22
C SER A 1093 -6.12 -29.11 -2.36
N TYR A 1094 -6.70 -28.05 -1.82
CA TYR A 1094 -6.07 -27.27 -0.73
C TYR A 1094 -6.63 -27.71 0.62
N ASP A 1095 -5.82 -27.62 1.66
CA ASP A 1095 -6.34 -27.46 3.03
C ASP A 1095 -6.45 -25.97 3.40
N LEU A 1096 -7.13 -25.66 4.52
CA LEU A 1096 -7.28 -24.28 5.01
C LEU A 1096 -5.98 -23.61 5.45
N ALA A 1097 -4.95 -24.39 5.80
CA ALA A 1097 -3.65 -23.84 6.18
C ALA A 1097 -2.82 -23.40 4.95
N GLY A 1098 -3.20 -23.89 3.75
CA GLY A 1098 -2.56 -23.58 2.49
C GLY A 1098 -1.57 -24.64 2.01
N ASN A 1099 -1.67 -25.90 2.47
CA ASN A 1099 -0.97 -27.01 1.81
C ASN A 1099 -1.76 -27.49 0.58
N LEU A 1100 -1.03 -27.83 -0.48
CA LEU A 1100 -1.55 -28.29 -1.76
C LEU A 1100 -1.31 -29.78 -1.93
N TYR A 1101 -2.39 -30.53 -2.05
CA TYR A 1101 -2.44 -31.97 -2.28
C TYR A 1101 -2.58 -32.24 -3.76
N VAL A 1102 -1.77 -33.17 -4.28
CA VAL A 1102 -1.66 -33.46 -5.71
C VAL A 1102 -1.63 -34.95 -5.95
N ILE A 1103 -2.59 -35.45 -6.71
CA ILE A 1103 -2.60 -36.82 -7.21
C ILE A 1103 -2.04 -36.88 -8.62
N SER A 1104 -1.09 -37.80 -8.81
CA SER A 1104 -0.60 -38.16 -10.12
C SER A 1104 -0.88 -39.61 -10.44
N ASN A 1105 -1.52 -39.81 -11.59
CA ASN A 1105 -1.71 -41.14 -12.15
C ASN A 1105 -0.42 -41.71 -12.75
N THR A 1106 0.41 -40.87 -13.38
CA THR A 1106 1.66 -41.35 -14.00
C THR A 1106 2.76 -41.65 -13.00
N SER A 1107 2.74 -41.00 -11.84
CA SER A 1107 3.65 -41.30 -10.75
C SER A 1107 3.05 -42.25 -9.72
N GLU A 1108 1.76 -42.62 -9.85
CA GLU A 1108 1.09 -43.62 -9.02
C GLU A 1108 1.08 -43.26 -7.52
N ARG A 1109 0.75 -42.00 -7.19
CA ARG A 1109 0.88 -41.49 -5.81
C ARG A 1109 0.15 -40.18 -5.51
N LEU A 1110 0.01 -39.87 -4.22
CA LEU A 1110 -0.36 -38.57 -3.65
C LEU A 1110 0.91 -37.84 -3.17
N GLY A 1111 1.03 -36.56 -3.51
CA GLY A 1111 2.06 -35.68 -2.97
C GLY A 1111 1.45 -34.43 -2.37
N VAL A 1112 2.19 -33.83 -1.45
CA VAL A 1112 1.72 -32.68 -0.67
C VAL A 1112 2.82 -31.63 -0.65
N TRP A 1113 2.46 -30.37 -0.87
CA TRP A 1113 3.37 -29.24 -0.79
C TRP A 1113 2.84 -28.18 0.16
N ALA A 1114 3.71 -27.65 1.02
CA ALA A 1114 3.41 -26.40 1.69
C ALA A 1114 3.70 -25.24 0.73
N MET A 1115 2.75 -24.31 0.59
CA MET A 1115 2.95 -23.06 -0.15
C MET A 1115 3.65 -22.02 0.75
N PRO A 1116 4.38 -21.04 0.19
CA PRO A 1116 5.02 -19.98 0.98
C PRO A 1116 4.08 -19.26 1.93
N LYS A 1117 4.51 -19.10 3.19
CA LYS A 1117 3.75 -18.49 4.29
C LYS A 1117 4.73 -18.00 5.36
N ALA A 1118 4.81 -16.68 5.54
CA ALA A 1118 5.75 -16.06 6.50
C ALA A 1118 5.35 -16.32 7.96
N ASP A 1119 4.11 -15.94 8.33
CA ASP A 1119 3.47 -16.29 9.60
C ASP A 1119 2.81 -17.65 9.46
N ASN A 1120 3.53 -18.72 9.81
CA ASN A 1120 3.02 -20.09 9.73
C ASN A 1120 2.28 -20.49 11.01
N ARG A 1121 1.13 -19.86 11.18
CA ARG A 1121 0.21 -20.08 12.30
C ARG A 1121 -1.21 -20.33 11.82
N PHE A 1122 -1.96 -21.10 12.58
CA PHE A 1122 -3.35 -21.41 12.25
C PHE A 1122 -4.17 -21.74 13.49
N VAL A 1123 -5.39 -21.20 13.57
CA VAL A 1123 -6.36 -21.47 14.63
C VAL A 1123 -7.41 -22.42 14.10
N THR A 1124 -7.59 -23.55 14.78
CA THR A 1124 -8.63 -24.53 14.45
C THR A 1124 -9.67 -24.56 15.55
N HIS A 1125 -10.92 -24.31 15.20
CA HIS A 1125 -12.05 -24.39 16.13
C HIS A 1125 -12.55 -25.82 16.25
N ALA A 1126 -12.91 -26.24 17.47
CA ALA A 1126 -13.57 -27.51 17.68
C ALA A 1126 -15.01 -27.46 17.17
N ALA A 1127 -15.47 -28.56 16.56
CA ALA A 1127 -16.85 -28.69 16.09
C ALA A 1127 -17.85 -28.48 17.25
N PRO A 1128 -19.08 -27.96 16.99
CA PRO A 1128 -20.06 -27.66 18.03
C PRO A 1128 -20.41 -28.84 18.96
N ALA A 1129 -20.25 -30.08 18.48
CA ALA A 1129 -20.45 -31.30 19.25
C ALA A 1129 -19.48 -31.46 20.44
N TYR A 1130 -18.34 -30.76 20.43
CA TYR A 1130 -17.31 -30.83 21.47
C TYR A 1130 -17.26 -29.59 22.37
N ARG A 1131 -18.34 -28.80 22.43
CA ARG A 1131 -18.45 -27.70 23.40
C ARG A 1131 -18.38 -28.23 24.84
N ILE A 1132 -17.77 -27.46 25.72
CA ILE A 1132 -17.73 -27.75 27.14
C ILE A 1132 -19.00 -27.18 27.76
N VAL A 1133 -19.73 -28.01 28.51
CA VAL A 1133 -20.89 -27.58 29.28
C VAL A 1133 -20.55 -27.76 30.75
N VAL A 1134 -20.41 -26.65 31.47
CA VAL A 1134 -20.16 -26.64 32.92
C VAL A 1134 -21.48 -26.42 33.62
N LEU A 1135 -21.92 -27.40 34.41
CA LEU A 1135 -23.09 -27.32 35.27
C LEU A 1135 -22.63 -27.51 36.72
N HIS A 1136 -22.83 -26.51 37.57
CA HIS A 1136 -22.62 -26.69 39.00
C HIS A 1136 -23.82 -27.47 39.58
N THR A 1137 -23.69 -28.79 39.72
CA THR A 1137 -24.62 -29.56 40.56
C THR A 1137 -24.14 -29.49 42.00
N SER A 1138 -24.74 -28.58 42.78
CA SER A 1138 -24.51 -28.52 44.23
C SER A 1138 -25.00 -29.82 44.87
N VAL A 1139 -24.10 -30.76 45.13
CA VAL A 1139 -24.25 -31.75 46.20
C VAL A 1139 -23.28 -31.33 47.29
N ASP A 1140 -23.65 -30.29 48.04
CA ASP A 1140 -22.92 -29.91 49.24
C ASP A 1140 -23.22 -30.92 50.34
N ASN A 1141 -22.22 -31.74 50.68
CA ASN A 1141 -22.08 -32.23 52.05
C ASN A 1141 -21.81 -31.01 52.95
N PRO A 1142 -22.47 -30.91 54.12
CA PRO A 1142 -22.55 -29.66 54.85
C PRO A 1142 -21.23 -29.38 55.58
N VAL A 1143 -20.57 -28.29 55.22
CA VAL A 1143 -19.76 -27.51 56.14
C VAL A 1143 -20.42 -26.14 56.26
N ALA A 1144 -20.85 -25.84 57.48
CA ALA A 1144 -21.62 -24.67 57.85
C ALA A 1144 -20.91 -23.36 57.52
N VAL A 1145 -21.61 -22.38 56.94
CA VAL A 1145 -21.82 -21.00 57.47
C VAL A 1145 -23.10 -20.40 56.84
N SER A 1146 -23.82 -19.66 57.67
CA SER A 1146 -25.10 -18.95 57.54
C SER A 1146 -25.28 -17.96 56.38
N ASP A 1147 -26.35 -18.10 55.59
CA ASP A 1147 -27.53 -17.20 55.52
C ASP A 1147 -28.37 -17.52 54.26
N GLU A 1148 -29.27 -18.51 54.34
CA GLU A 1148 -30.14 -18.83 53.21
C GLU A 1148 -31.17 -17.70 52.94
N PRO A 1149 -31.32 -17.24 51.69
CA PRO A 1149 -32.16 -16.10 51.34
C PRO A 1149 -33.68 -16.37 51.47
N VAL A 1150 -34.10 -17.64 51.41
CA VAL A 1150 -35.51 -18.08 51.59
C VAL A 1150 -35.56 -19.34 52.46
N LYS A 1151 -36.36 -19.31 53.54
CA LYS A 1151 -36.58 -20.42 54.48
C LYS A 1151 -38.00 -20.96 54.35
N LEU A 1152 -38.14 -22.29 54.35
CA LEU A 1152 -39.42 -23.01 54.33
C LEU A 1152 -39.57 -23.84 55.62
N PHE A 1153 -40.62 -23.59 56.39
CA PHE A 1153 -40.82 -24.30 57.66
C PHE A 1153 -42.31 -24.32 58.09
N PRO A 1154 -42.76 -25.32 58.87
CA PRO A 1154 -42.03 -26.53 59.21
C PRO A 1154 -41.88 -27.46 57.99
N ASN A 1155 -40.75 -28.17 57.92
CA ASN A 1155 -40.53 -29.25 56.95
C ASN A 1155 -39.94 -30.45 57.72
N PRO A 1156 -40.68 -31.55 57.94
CA PRO A 1156 -41.96 -31.89 57.30
C PRO A 1156 -43.14 -31.01 57.73
N VAL A 1157 -44.00 -30.66 56.77
CA VAL A 1157 -45.16 -29.78 56.92
C VAL A 1157 -46.44 -30.57 57.23
N GLY A 1158 -47.25 -30.04 58.16
CA GLY A 1158 -48.62 -30.49 58.41
C GLY A 1158 -49.57 -29.82 57.43
N ASP A 1159 -50.32 -28.82 57.87
CA ASP A 1159 -51.35 -28.18 57.04
C ASP A 1159 -50.93 -26.84 56.43
N VAL A 1160 -49.93 -26.17 57.03
CA VAL A 1160 -49.48 -24.83 56.64
C VAL A 1160 -47.96 -24.79 56.50
N LEU A 1161 -47.47 -24.43 55.32
CA LEU A 1161 -46.05 -24.19 55.05
C LEU A 1161 -45.76 -22.70 55.12
N ARG A 1162 -44.85 -22.28 56.01
CA ARG A 1162 -44.39 -20.89 56.08
C ARG A 1162 -43.17 -20.68 55.20
N ILE A 1163 -43.17 -19.58 54.46
CA ILE A 1163 -42.10 -19.12 53.59
C ILE A 1163 -41.63 -17.79 54.14
N ALA A 1164 -40.34 -17.63 54.43
CA ALA A 1164 -39.76 -16.38 54.88
C ALA A 1164 -38.52 -16.03 54.05
N ALA A 1165 -38.43 -14.80 53.57
CA ALA A 1165 -37.28 -14.24 52.86
C ALA A 1165 -36.59 -13.17 53.71
N ASN A 1166 -35.26 -13.05 53.60
CA ASN A 1166 -34.48 -12.25 54.56
C ASN A 1166 -34.45 -10.72 54.30
N ALA A 1167 -34.93 -10.17 53.17
CA ALA A 1167 -35.08 -8.70 52.96
C ALA A 1167 -35.71 -8.24 51.61
N THR A 1168 -36.12 -9.12 50.69
CA THR A 1168 -36.38 -8.73 49.28
C THR A 1168 -37.75 -9.14 48.70
N GLY A 1169 -38.73 -9.48 49.54
CA GLY A 1169 -40.12 -9.73 49.10
C GLY A 1169 -40.32 -10.98 48.22
N LEU A 1170 -41.34 -11.76 48.54
CA LEU A 1170 -41.77 -12.92 47.74
C LEU A 1170 -42.69 -12.42 46.61
N LYS A 1171 -42.59 -13.02 45.42
CA LYS A 1171 -43.46 -12.72 44.26
C LYS A 1171 -44.44 -13.84 43.96
N LYS A 1172 -43.99 -15.09 44.06
CA LYS A 1172 -44.78 -16.27 43.70
C LYS A 1172 -44.22 -17.52 44.34
N VAL A 1173 -45.07 -18.48 44.67
CA VAL A 1173 -44.68 -19.84 45.01
C VAL A 1173 -45.42 -20.84 44.12
N GLU A 1174 -44.71 -21.88 43.70
CA GLU A 1174 -45.21 -22.99 42.92
C GLU A 1174 -44.82 -24.30 43.62
N LEU A 1175 -45.76 -25.23 43.76
CA LEU A 1175 -45.55 -26.55 44.34
C LEU A 1175 -45.76 -27.59 43.25
N PHE A 1176 -44.80 -28.51 43.12
CA PHE A 1176 -44.83 -29.61 42.18
C PHE A 1176 -44.80 -30.95 42.92
N ASP A 1177 -45.49 -31.96 42.41
CA ASP A 1177 -45.25 -33.34 42.82
C ASP A 1177 -43.91 -33.86 42.25
N LEU A 1178 -43.48 -35.07 42.66
CA LEU A 1178 -42.21 -35.65 42.22
C LEU A 1178 -42.16 -36.01 40.72
N ASN A 1179 -43.30 -36.05 40.04
CA ASN A 1179 -43.36 -36.28 38.60
C ASN A 1179 -43.29 -34.95 37.81
N GLY A 1180 -43.09 -33.82 38.51
CA GLY A 1180 -42.98 -32.49 37.90
C GLY A 1180 -44.32 -31.84 37.58
N LYS A 1181 -45.46 -32.40 38.04
CA LYS A 1181 -46.78 -31.79 37.83
C LYS A 1181 -46.99 -30.67 38.85
N LEU A 1182 -47.35 -29.47 38.37
CA LEU A 1182 -47.72 -28.35 39.23
C LEU A 1182 -49.02 -28.69 39.97
N VAL A 1183 -48.95 -28.74 41.31
CA VAL A 1183 -50.09 -29.08 42.19
C VAL A 1183 -50.64 -27.87 42.93
N LEU A 1184 -49.86 -26.81 43.11
CA LEU A 1184 -50.32 -25.58 43.73
C LEU A 1184 -49.50 -24.38 43.24
N THR A 1185 -50.13 -23.21 43.06
CA THR A 1185 -49.44 -21.97 42.76
C THR A 1185 -50.14 -20.80 43.45
N GLU A 1186 -49.36 -19.86 43.97
CA GLU A 1186 -49.89 -18.66 44.63
C GLU A 1186 -48.95 -17.48 44.41
N ASP A 1187 -49.49 -16.32 44.03
CA ASP A 1187 -48.74 -15.08 43.94
C ASP A 1187 -48.61 -14.45 45.33
N LEU A 1188 -47.42 -13.99 45.67
CA LEU A 1188 -47.04 -13.47 46.97
C LEU A 1188 -46.60 -12.01 46.85
N TYR A 1189 -46.82 -11.21 47.89
CA TYR A 1189 -46.51 -9.76 47.87
C TYR A 1189 -45.83 -9.26 49.15
N SER A 1190 -45.33 -10.18 49.98
CA SER A 1190 -44.75 -9.90 51.30
C SER A 1190 -43.43 -10.64 51.51
N GLU A 1191 -42.63 -10.23 52.49
CA GLU A 1191 -41.36 -10.89 52.84
C GLU A 1191 -41.56 -12.26 53.52
N SER A 1192 -42.77 -12.53 54.00
CA SER A 1192 -43.18 -13.85 54.50
C SER A 1192 -44.59 -14.22 54.06
N ALA A 1193 -44.84 -15.49 53.77
CA ALA A 1193 -46.13 -16.02 53.37
C ALA A 1193 -46.45 -17.34 54.08
N GLU A 1194 -47.74 -17.61 54.29
CA GLU A 1194 -48.24 -18.90 54.78
C GLU A 1194 -49.03 -19.58 53.66
N LEU A 1195 -48.59 -20.76 53.25
CA LEU A 1195 -49.18 -21.53 52.16
C LEU A 1195 -49.98 -22.71 52.74
N GLN A 1196 -51.28 -22.75 52.44
CA GLN A 1196 -52.16 -23.85 52.87
C GLN A 1196 -51.92 -25.08 51.99
N VAL A 1197 -51.49 -26.17 52.60
CA VAL A 1197 -51.14 -27.43 51.93
C VAL A 1197 -51.93 -28.64 52.46
N SER A 1198 -52.97 -28.40 53.27
CA SER A 1198 -53.82 -29.44 53.87
C SER A 1198 -54.51 -30.34 52.86
N SER A 1199 -54.82 -29.83 51.66
CA SER A 1199 -55.45 -30.59 50.58
C SER A 1199 -54.48 -31.52 49.83
N LEU A 1200 -53.17 -31.43 50.08
CA LEU A 1200 -52.17 -32.26 49.42
C LEU A 1200 -52.03 -33.61 50.14
N PRO A 1201 -52.03 -34.74 49.41
CA PRO A 1201 -51.73 -36.05 49.99
C PRO A 1201 -50.35 -36.09 50.67
N PRO A 1202 -50.16 -36.90 51.73
CA PRO A 1202 -48.84 -37.14 52.32
C PRO A 1202 -47.82 -37.59 51.27
N GLY A 1203 -46.66 -36.95 51.25
CA GLY A 1203 -45.67 -37.17 50.19
C GLY A 1203 -44.60 -36.08 50.11
N ALA A 1204 -43.62 -36.28 49.24
CA ALA A 1204 -42.61 -35.25 48.97
C ALA A 1204 -43.04 -34.36 47.80
N TYR A 1205 -42.81 -33.06 47.95
CA TYR A 1205 -43.12 -32.05 46.95
C TYR A 1205 -41.92 -31.13 46.73
N ILE A 1206 -41.83 -30.57 45.54
CA ILE A 1206 -40.82 -29.56 45.18
C ILE A 1206 -41.49 -28.19 45.18
N VAL A 1207 -41.00 -27.30 46.02
CA VAL A 1207 -41.46 -25.92 46.17
C VAL A 1207 -40.49 -25.00 45.44
N ARG A 1208 -40.98 -24.28 44.46
CA ARG A 1208 -40.24 -23.23 43.76
C ARG A 1208 -40.77 -21.87 44.20
N VAL A 1209 -39.93 -21.11 44.88
CA VAL A 1209 -40.24 -19.77 45.37
C VAL A 1209 -39.54 -18.74 44.48
N HIS A 1210 -40.32 -17.87 43.86
CA HIS A 1210 -39.84 -16.73 43.10
C HIS A 1210 -39.75 -15.53 44.04
N ALA A 1211 -38.54 -15.17 44.46
CA ALA A 1211 -38.24 -13.96 45.22
C ALA A 1211 -37.68 -12.87 44.28
N GLN A 1212 -37.58 -11.61 44.73
CA GLN A 1212 -36.89 -10.60 43.91
C GLN A 1212 -35.41 -10.94 43.66
N SER A 1213 -34.75 -11.64 44.59
CA SER A 1213 -33.35 -12.05 44.47
C SER A 1213 -33.11 -13.27 43.57
N GLY A 1214 -34.16 -13.86 42.97
CA GLY A 1214 -34.07 -15.04 42.12
C GLY A 1214 -35.06 -16.14 42.51
N ILE A 1215 -34.95 -17.28 41.83
CA ILE A 1215 -35.83 -18.44 42.04
C ILE A 1215 -35.11 -19.44 42.93
N VAL A 1216 -35.71 -19.78 44.07
CA VAL A 1216 -35.19 -20.78 45.02
C VAL A 1216 -36.08 -22.02 44.98
N THR A 1217 -35.49 -23.19 44.72
CA THR A 1217 -36.22 -24.46 44.71
C THR A 1217 -35.83 -25.31 45.91
N LYS A 1218 -36.81 -25.80 46.68
CA LYS A 1218 -36.61 -26.60 47.88
C LYS A 1218 -37.60 -27.76 47.95
N ARG A 1219 -37.17 -28.88 48.51
CA ARG A 1219 -38.05 -30.03 48.76
C ARG A 1219 -38.75 -29.87 50.11
N ILE A 1220 -40.06 -30.11 50.15
CA ILE A 1220 -40.83 -30.29 51.39
C ILE A 1220 -41.41 -31.70 51.49
N ILE A 1221 -41.69 -32.13 52.70
CA ILE A 1221 -42.38 -33.39 53.00
C ILE A 1221 -43.70 -33.05 53.67
N LYS A 1222 -44.83 -33.36 53.04
CA LYS A 1222 -46.18 -33.27 53.63
C LYS A 1222 -46.44 -34.53 54.45
N LYS A 1223 -46.75 -34.36 55.74
CA LYS A 1223 -47.18 -35.44 56.63
C LYS A 1223 -48.60 -35.88 56.37
#